data_AF-A0A286A6E2-F1
#
_entry.id   AF-A0A286A6E2-F1
#
_cell.length_a   1.000
_cell.length_b   1.000
_cell.length_c   1.000
_cell.angle_alpha   90.00
_cell.angle_beta   90.00
_cell.angle_gamma   90.00
#
_symmetry.space_group_name_H-M   'P 1'
#
loop_
_entity.id
_entity.type
_entity.pdbx_description
1 polymer ?
#
loop_
_entity_poly.entity_id
_entity_poly.type
_entity_poly.pdbx_seq_one_letter_code
_entity_poly.pdbx_strand_id
1 'polypeptide(L)'
;MLGFLAKIFGSKSERDIKVLQPIVAQINEEYAKLSSLSNDEIRNKTIEFKETIASALATIDGRITDLKTQAESPELSLQEKTNLYDEVDALGKERNVELEKVLQQILPQAFAVVKETSRRLSENEQLEVTATEFDREIATRKNNVKIVGDKALWANKWDASGTEVSWNMVHYDVQLIGGMVLNGGKIAEMATGEGKTLVSTLPAYLNALAGQGVHIVTVNDYLARRDSEWNGPLFEFHGLSVDCIDKHQPNSEERRKAYLADITYGTNNEFGFDYLRDNMSQTPEQLVQRKLHFAMVDEVDSVLIDDARTPLIISGPVPFGDQHEFHELKPRIERLVNAQKAYIQSALNSAKTLINSGNAGTEEGEGGLALLRAHRGLPKNKALIKFLSEGSNKQTLLKTENYYMADQSKNMPKVDAELYFHIDEKNNQVELTEKGIELITQTGEDTSFFVLPDVGTEIAEIEKSSLSSEEKIANKDALMRDYSVKAERIHSINQLLKAYTLFENDVEYIVDEGKIKIVDEQTGRIMEGRRYSDGLHQAIEAKENVKVEDASQTYATVTLQNYFRMYHKLCGMTGTATTEAGEFWSIYKLDVVEIPTNRVISRKDEQDYVYRTVREKYNAVAEEIVKLTEAGRPVLVGTTSVEISELLSRMLKLRGIKHNVLNAKMHQREADIVAEAGQPGQVTIATNMAGRGTDIKLGPGVKEAGGLAIIGTERHESRRVDRQLRGRAGRQGDPGTSQFFVSLEDNLMRLFGSERISNIMVRMGIEEGEVIQHSMITNSIERAQKKVEENNFGVRKRLLEYDDVMNSQRTVIYAKRRNALFGDRLEVDMSNMIFDVVEDVITEYKESSNYEGFKLEVIKNFSVDTGISEQEFNSKKIHDLSEKLFEEVTAFYDRKSDGIVNQAMPVLKEVFADRGDVIEQIVVPFTDGMRHIQVPVELKKAIDNNGREITKAFEKTIILALIDDSWKEHLREMDELKQSVQNAVYEQKDPLIIYKMEAFNLFKGMLSVVNKEVVSFLFKGGIPIQQEPEQVREAVAPKPLPKLQTTKQEYGDQHSDLDLVGDTREPQPLQPIRKEATVGRNEPCPCGSGKKFKNCHGANA
;
A
#
# COMPACT_ATOMS: atom_id res chain seq x y z
N MET A 1 -16.93 38.91 0.58
CA MET A 1 -18.23 38.30 0.93
C MET A 1 -18.13 37.18 1.98
N LEU A 2 -17.15 36.27 1.93
CA LEU A 2 -17.01 35.14 2.87
C LEU A 2 -16.83 35.53 4.35
N GLY A 3 -16.06 36.58 4.67
CA GLY A 3 -15.81 36.99 6.07
C GLY A 3 -16.99 37.64 6.80
N PHE A 4 -17.97 38.20 6.06
CA PHE A 4 -19.19 38.77 6.64
C PHE A 4 -20.25 37.69 6.91
N LEU A 5 -20.38 36.71 6.01
CA LEU A 5 -21.23 35.53 6.19
C LEU A 5 -20.75 34.63 7.34
N ALA A 6 -19.43 34.45 7.49
CA ALA A 6 -18.85 33.70 8.61
C ALA A 6 -19.13 34.37 9.97
N LYS A 7 -19.13 35.70 10.05
CA LYS A 7 -19.47 36.42 11.30
C LYS A 7 -20.94 36.37 11.68
N ILE A 8 -21.85 36.19 10.72
CA ILE A 8 -23.30 36.15 10.95
C ILE A 8 -23.78 34.74 11.27
N PHE A 9 -23.24 33.72 10.61
CA PHE A 9 -23.70 32.34 10.73
C PHE A 9 -22.72 31.40 11.46
N GLY A 10 -21.59 31.89 11.95
CA GLY A 10 -20.52 31.07 12.53
C GLY A 10 -19.74 30.27 11.48
N SER A 11 -18.63 29.66 11.91
CA SER A 11 -17.85 28.72 11.09
C SER A 11 -18.64 27.42 10.86
N LYS A 12 -18.26 26.63 9.84
CA LYS A 12 -18.86 25.30 9.61
C LYS A 12 -18.70 24.42 10.85
N SER A 13 -17.49 24.37 11.40
CA SER A 13 -17.16 23.60 12.61
C SER A 13 -18.01 24.02 13.82
N GLU A 14 -18.25 25.31 14.03
CA GLU A 14 -19.12 25.80 15.11
C GLU A 14 -20.56 25.28 14.99
N ARG A 15 -21.09 25.19 13.77
CA ARG A 15 -22.43 24.63 13.53
C ARG A 15 -22.46 23.13 13.81
N ASP A 16 -21.46 22.40 13.31
CA ASP A 16 -21.35 20.95 13.53
C ASP A 16 -21.24 20.63 15.03
N ILE A 17 -20.44 21.38 15.78
CA ILE A 17 -20.32 21.23 17.24
C ILE A 17 -21.64 21.56 17.93
N LYS A 18 -22.34 22.62 17.52
CA LYS A 18 -23.61 23.03 18.13
C LYS A 18 -24.69 21.95 18.03
N VAL A 19 -24.67 21.14 16.97
CA VAL A 19 -25.56 19.98 16.80
C VAL A 19 -25.23 18.86 17.80
N LEU A 20 -23.96 18.71 18.18
CA LEU A 20 -23.49 17.66 19.09
C LEU A 20 -23.61 18.01 20.57
N GLN A 21 -23.63 19.30 20.93
CA GLN A 21 -23.69 19.76 22.32
C GLN A 21 -24.87 19.18 23.15
N PRO A 22 -26.11 19.07 22.61
CA PRO A 22 -27.20 18.43 23.34
C PRO A 22 -26.91 16.96 23.70
N ILE A 23 -26.19 16.24 22.83
CA ILE A 23 -25.82 14.84 23.07
C ILE A 23 -24.72 14.75 24.13
N VAL A 24 -23.76 15.70 24.16
CA VAL A 24 -22.78 15.80 25.26
C VAL A 24 -23.50 15.95 26.61
N ALA A 25 -24.52 16.81 26.66
CA ALA A 25 -25.32 16.98 27.87
C ALA A 25 -26.03 15.69 28.30
N GLN A 26 -26.59 14.93 27.33
CA GLN A 26 -27.19 13.61 27.60
C GLN A 26 -26.16 12.59 28.11
N ILE A 27 -24.96 12.53 27.51
CA ILE A 27 -23.87 11.65 27.99
C ILE A 27 -23.52 12.00 29.43
N ASN A 28 -23.38 13.28 29.75
CA ASN A 28 -23.04 13.72 31.11
C ASN A 28 -24.18 13.46 32.11
N GLU A 29 -25.44 13.51 31.67
CA GLU A 29 -26.60 13.13 32.49
C GLU A 29 -26.59 11.62 32.79
N GLU A 30 -26.39 10.78 31.78
CA GLU A 30 -26.26 9.32 31.95
C GLU A 30 -25.06 8.97 32.83
N TYR A 31 -23.92 9.62 32.62
CA TYR A 31 -22.71 9.46 33.42
C TYR A 31 -22.97 9.73 34.92
N ALA A 32 -23.74 10.76 35.25
CA ALA A 32 -24.10 11.05 36.64
C ALA A 32 -24.90 9.90 37.30
N LYS A 33 -25.75 9.21 36.54
CA LYS A 33 -26.57 8.07 37.02
C LYS A 33 -25.70 6.84 37.36
N LEU A 34 -24.60 6.63 36.63
CA LEU A 34 -23.73 5.44 36.77
C LEU A 34 -22.86 5.45 38.04
N SER A 35 -22.65 6.60 38.66
CA SER A 35 -21.78 6.74 39.84
C SER A 35 -22.19 5.87 41.02
N SER A 36 -23.47 5.51 41.13
CA SER A 36 -24.03 4.70 42.21
C SER A 36 -23.99 3.18 41.96
N LEU A 37 -23.67 2.75 40.73
CA LEU A 37 -23.68 1.33 40.35
C LEU A 37 -22.43 0.60 40.85
N SER A 38 -22.55 -0.68 41.15
CA SER A 38 -21.42 -1.57 41.38
C SER A 38 -20.60 -1.82 40.10
N ASN A 39 -19.38 -2.34 40.23
CA ASN A 39 -18.55 -2.68 39.06
C ASN A 39 -19.20 -3.78 38.21
N ASP A 40 -19.87 -4.75 38.83
CA ASP A 40 -20.62 -5.82 38.14
C ASP A 40 -21.81 -5.25 37.34
N GLU A 41 -22.56 -4.31 37.92
CA GLU A 41 -23.67 -3.65 37.20
C GLU A 41 -23.19 -2.82 36.01
N ILE A 42 -22.01 -2.20 36.11
CA ILE A 42 -21.39 -1.49 34.99
C ILE A 42 -21.00 -2.46 33.87
N ARG A 43 -20.39 -3.61 34.19
CA ARG A 43 -20.07 -4.64 33.18
C ARG A 43 -21.33 -5.18 32.51
N ASN A 44 -22.40 -5.38 33.28
CA ASN A 44 -23.66 -5.89 32.76
C ASN A 44 -24.32 -4.94 31.75
N LYS A 45 -24.00 -3.63 31.75
CA LYS A 45 -24.46 -2.71 30.70
C LYS A 45 -24.02 -3.14 29.29
N THR A 46 -22.83 -3.72 29.14
CA THR A 46 -22.38 -4.24 27.84
C THR A 46 -23.29 -5.35 27.34
N ILE A 47 -23.74 -6.24 28.22
CA ILE A 47 -24.65 -7.33 27.90
C ILE A 47 -26.02 -6.77 27.51
N GLU A 48 -26.58 -5.85 28.30
CA GLU A 48 -27.84 -5.16 27.99
C GLU A 48 -27.82 -4.48 26.61
N PHE A 49 -26.70 -3.84 26.25
CA PHE A 49 -26.55 -3.21 24.94
C PHE A 49 -26.50 -4.24 23.80
N LYS A 50 -25.76 -5.34 23.97
CA LYS A 50 -25.70 -6.44 22.98
C LYS A 50 -27.08 -7.06 22.76
N GLU A 51 -27.85 -7.29 23.84
CA GLU A 51 -29.23 -7.80 23.77
C GLU A 51 -30.18 -6.83 23.07
N THR A 52 -30.03 -5.52 23.33
CA THR A 52 -30.81 -4.48 22.65
C THR A 52 -30.56 -4.47 21.15
N ILE A 53 -29.29 -4.57 20.74
CA ILE A 53 -28.90 -4.64 19.32
C ILE A 53 -29.45 -5.92 18.68
N ALA A 54 -29.26 -7.08 19.33
CA ALA A 54 -29.75 -8.36 18.82
C ALA A 54 -31.28 -8.36 18.66
N SER A 55 -32.01 -7.82 19.63
CA SER A 55 -33.48 -7.74 19.58
C SER A 55 -33.97 -6.84 18.43
N ALA A 56 -33.28 -5.71 18.18
CA ALA A 56 -33.64 -4.82 17.09
C ALA A 56 -33.37 -5.44 15.70
N LEU A 57 -32.32 -6.26 15.57
CA LEU A 57 -31.93 -6.88 14.30
C LEU A 57 -32.55 -8.26 14.06
N ALA A 58 -33.14 -8.91 15.07
CA ALA A 58 -33.64 -10.29 15.00
C ALA A 58 -34.58 -10.56 13.82
N THR A 59 -35.46 -9.61 13.49
CA THR A 59 -36.40 -9.75 12.37
C THR A 59 -35.68 -9.81 11.02
N ILE A 60 -34.70 -8.93 10.81
CA ILE A 60 -33.92 -8.86 9.56
C ILE A 60 -32.98 -10.07 9.47
N ASP A 61 -32.33 -10.43 10.57
CA ASP A 61 -31.39 -11.55 10.65
C ASP A 61 -32.10 -12.89 10.43
N GLY A 62 -33.31 -13.07 10.98
CA GLY A 62 -34.17 -14.21 10.70
C GLY A 62 -34.51 -14.32 9.22
N ARG A 63 -34.96 -13.21 8.60
CA ARG A 63 -35.32 -13.19 7.18
C ARG A 63 -34.13 -13.47 6.25
N ILE A 64 -32.94 -12.95 6.56
CA ILE A 64 -31.70 -13.26 5.83
C ILE A 64 -31.39 -14.77 5.92
N THR A 65 -31.52 -15.35 7.11
CA THR A 65 -31.24 -16.77 7.35
C THR A 65 -32.25 -17.67 6.61
N ASP A 66 -33.53 -17.30 6.64
CA ASP A 66 -34.60 -18.01 5.93
C ASP A 66 -34.38 -17.99 4.42
N LEU A 67 -34.06 -16.83 3.84
CA LEU A 67 -33.83 -16.68 2.40
C LEU A 67 -32.57 -17.45 1.94
N LYS A 68 -31.50 -17.45 2.74
CA LYS A 68 -30.31 -18.27 2.44
C LYS A 68 -30.63 -19.76 2.46
N THR A 69 -31.36 -20.22 3.48
CA THR A 69 -31.78 -21.62 3.59
C THR A 69 -32.68 -22.02 2.42
N GLN A 70 -33.57 -21.12 1.99
CA GLN A 70 -34.37 -21.32 0.79
C GLN A 70 -33.48 -21.42 -0.44
N ALA A 71 -32.51 -20.51 -0.64
CA ALA A 71 -31.63 -20.51 -1.80
C ALA A 71 -30.74 -21.77 -1.93
N GLU A 72 -30.48 -22.46 -0.82
CA GLU A 72 -29.76 -23.75 -0.78
C GLU A 72 -30.64 -24.96 -1.18
N SER A 73 -31.95 -24.76 -1.34
CA SER A 73 -32.88 -25.84 -1.70
C SER A 73 -32.60 -26.36 -3.13
N PRO A 74 -32.42 -27.68 -3.32
CA PRO A 74 -32.09 -28.26 -4.61
C PRO A 74 -33.23 -28.23 -5.64
N GLU A 75 -34.46 -27.90 -5.23
CA GLU A 75 -35.66 -27.92 -6.08
C GLU A 75 -35.94 -26.57 -6.76
N LEU A 76 -35.22 -25.49 -6.41
CA LEU A 76 -35.44 -24.15 -6.96
C LEU A 76 -34.75 -23.98 -8.32
N SER A 77 -35.40 -23.23 -9.21
CA SER A 77 -34.80 -22.82 -10.47
C SER A 77 -33.65 -21.83 -10.25
N LEU A 78 -32.71 -21.79 -11.20
CA LEU A 78 -31.58 -20.84 -11.20
C LEU A 78 -32.02 -19.37 -11.10
N GLN A 79 -33.12 -19.02 -11.75
CA GLN A 79 -33.68 -17.66 -11.71
C GLN A 79 -34.21 -17.31 -10.31
N GLU A 80 -34.90 -18.24 -9.65
CA GLU A 80 -35.40 -18.05 -8.29
C GLU A 80 -34.26 -17.94 -7.28
N LYS A 81 -33.22 -18.77 -7.41
CA LYS A 81 -32.01 -18.69 -6.57
C LYS A 81 -31.35 -17.32 -6.70
N THR A 82 -31.17 -16.81 -7.93
CA THR A 82 -30.58 -15.48 -8.17
C THR A 82 -31.39 -14.37 -7.46
N ASN A 83 -32.71 -14.37 -7.61
CA ASN A 83 -33.57 -13.37 -6.98
C ASN A 83 -33.48 -13.41 -5.43
N LEU A 84 -33.43 -14.61 -4.84
CA LEU A 84 -33.27 -14.77 -3.38
C LEU A 84 -31.93 -14.21 -2.90
N TYR A 85 -30.85 -14.46 -3.64
CA TYR A 85 -29.53 -13.94 -3.33
C TYR A 85 -29.44 -12.41 -3.41
N ASP A 86 -30.07 -11.81 -4.41
CA ASP A 86 -30.17 -10.36 -4.54
C ASP A 86 -30.97 -9.73 -3.39
N GLU A 87 -32.04 -10.39 -2.96
CA GLU A 87 -32.83 -9.98 -1.79
C GLU A 87 -32.01 -10.06 -0.49
N VAL A 88 -31.20 -11.11 -0.33
CA VAL A 88 -30.25 -11.24 0.80
C VAL A 88 -29.25 -10.09 0.82
N ASP A 89 -28.70 -9.71 -0.33
CA ASP A 89 -27.75 -8.58 -0.42
C ASP A 89 -28.42 -7.24 -0.10
N ALA A 90 -29.67 -7.05 -0.54
CA ALA A 90 -30.47 -5.87 -0.21
C ALA A 90 -30.77 -5.77 1.29
N LEU A 91 -31.22 -6.87 1.91
CA LEU A 91 -31.47 -6.96 3.35
C LEU A 91 -30.18 -6.75 4.15
N GLY A 92 -29.03 -7.22 3.67
CA GLY A 92 -27.75 -6.95 4.30
C GLY A 92 -27.41 -5.45 4.39
N LYS A 93 -27.78 -4.66 3.40
CA LYS A 93 -27.64 -3.18 3.44
C LYS A 93 -28.64 -2.55 4.40
N GLU A 94 -29.89 -3.02 4.40
CA GLU A 94 -30.93 -2.55 5.32
C GLU A 94 -30.56 -2.83 6.78
N ARG A 95 -30.04 -4.03 7.06
CA ARG A 95 -29.51 -4.43 8.37
C ARG A 95 -28.48 -3.45 8.88
N ASN A 96 -27.52 -3.04 8.04
CA ASN A 96 -26.49 -2.08 8.42
C ASN A 96 -27.09 -0.70 8.73
N VAL A 97 -28.09 -0.25 7.97
CA VAL A 97 -28.79 1.02 8.24
C VAL A 97 -29.52 0.98 9.57
N GLU A 98 -30.20 -0.12 9.88
CA GLU A 98 -30.91 -0.28 11.16
C GLU A 98 -29.94 -0.39 12.33
N LEU A 99 -28.83 -1.11 12.17
CA LEU A 99 -27.76 -1.18 13.16
C LEU A 99 -27.26 0.22 13.54
N GLU A 100 -26.97 1.09 12.57
CA GLU A 100 -26.49 2.45 12.85
C GLU A 100 -27.52 3.29 13.63
N LYS A 101 -28.83 3.10 13.40
CA LYS A 101 -29.87 3.79 14.18
C LYS A 101 -29.87 3.33 15.62
N VAL A 102 -29.75 2.02 15.86
CA VAL A 102 -29.70 1.46 17.22
C VAL A 102 -28.43 1.91 17.94
N LEU A 103 -27.28 1.89 17.26
CA LEU A 103 -26.02 2.39 17.81
C LEU A 103 -26.11 3.87 18.21
N GLN A 104 -26.80 4.71 17.42
CA GLN A 104 -27.06 6.11 17.77
C GLN A 104 -27.94 6.26 19.02
N GLN A 105 -28.92 5.38 19.22
CA GLN A 105 -29.79 5.43 20.39
C GLN A 105 -29.05 5.06 21.68
N ILE A 106 -28.18 4.04 21.64
CA ILE A 106 -27.41 3.61 22.82
C ILE A 106 -26.17 4.47 23.07
N LEU A 107 -25.74 5.28 22.10
CA LEU A 107 -24.50 6.07 22.15
C LEU A 107 -24.33 6.87 23.45
N PRO A 108 -25.34 7.64 23.95
CA PRO A 108 -25.15 8.43 25.16
C PRO A 108 -24.81 7.57 26.38
N GLN A 109 -25.48 6.43 26.52
CA GLN A 109 -25.26 5.48 27.62
C GLN A 109 -23.93 4.74 27.47
N ALA A 110 -23.61 4.28 26.26
CA ALA A 110 -22.37 3.58 25.96
C ALA A 110 -21.14 4.48 26.25
N PHE A 111 -21.16 5.74 25.81
CA PHE A 111 -20.07 6.68 26.08
C PHE A 111 -19.95 7.01 27.57
N ALA A 112 -21.08 7.11 28.28
CA ALA A 112 -21.09 7.30 29.73
C ALA A 112 -20.45 6.11 30.47
N VAL A 113 -20.72 4.87 30.04
CA VAL A 113 -20.12 3.65 30.61
C VAL A 113 -18.59 3.64 30.45
N VAL A 114 -18.08 3.98 29.25
CA VAL A 114 -16.64 4.06 29.00
C VAL A 114 -15.99 5.17 29.85
N LYS A 115 -16.63 6.35 29.93
CA LYS A 115 -16.17 7.48 30.76
C LYS A 115 -16.13 7.13 32.25
N GLU A 116 -17.17 6.44 32.75
CA GLU A 116 -17.25 6.00 34.15
C GLU A 116 -16.21 4.92 34.48
N THR A 117 -16.01 3.96 33.58
CA THR A 117 -14.98 2.93 33.75
C THR A 117 -13.58 3.56 33.78
N SER A 118 -13.34 4.53 32.89
CA SER A 118 -12.08 5.28 32.85
C SER A 118 -11.83 6.03 34.16
N ARG A 119 -12.87 6.65 34.76
CA ARG A 119 -12.78 7.26 36.09
C ARG A 119 -12.44 6.22 37.16
N ARG A 120 -13.16 5.11 37.22
CA ARG A 120 -12.96 4.07 38.24
C ARG A 120 -11.55 3.49 38.22
N LEU A 121 -11.00 3.21 37.04
CA LEU A 121 -9.61 2.77 36.88
C LEU A 121 -8.62 3.87 37.32
N SER A 122 -8.94 5.14 37.08
CA SER A 122 -8.08 6.26 37.47
C SER A 122 -8.08 6.53 38.99
N GLU A 123 -9.20 6.30 39.68
CA GLU A 123 -9.37 6.61 41.10
C GLU A 123 -9.03 5.44 42.03
N ASN A 124 -9.05 4.20 41.54
CA ASN A 124 -8.83 2.99 42.33
C ASN A 124 -7.63 2.19 41.82
N GLU A 125 -6.85 1.59 42.72
CA GLU A 125 -5.72 0.73 42.34
C GLU A 125 -6.17 -0.59 41.69
N GLN A 126 -7.32 -1.10 42.12
CA GLN A 126 -7.91 -2.34 41.60
C GLN A 126 -9.44 -2.23 41.60
N LEU A 127 -10.08 -2.87 40.62
CA LEU A 127 -11.53 -3.06 40.55
C LEU A 127 -11.86 -4.53 40.81
N GLU A 128 -12.71 -4.79 41.79
CA GLU A 128 -13.23 -6.12 42.08
C GLU A 128 -14.57 -6.34 41.36
N VAL A 129 -14.69 -7.49 40.68
CA VAL A 129 -15.90 -7.95 39.98
C VAL A 129 -16.05 -9.46 40.12
N THR A 130 -17.22 -9.98 39.82
CA THR A 130 -17.49 -11.42 39.79
C THR A 130 -16.80 -12.04 38.57
N ALA A 131 -16.05 -13.13 38.78
CA ALA A 131 -15.21 -13.74 37.75
C ALA A 131 -16.04 -14.52 36.71
N THR A 132 -15.96 -14.09 35.46
CA THR A 132 -16.49 -14.78 34.27
C THR A 132 -15.47 -15.76 33.69
N GLU A 133 -15.88 -16.63 32.76
CA GLU A 133 -14.93 -17.50 32.02
C GLU A 133 -13.91 -16.67 31.23
N PHE A 134 -14.34 -15.55 30.64
CA PHE A 134 -13.47 -14.62 29.94
C PHE A 134 -12.40 -14.03 30.86
N ASP A 135 -12.75 -13.66 32.10
CA ASP A 135 -11.76 -13.16 33.08
C ASP A 135 -10.71 -14.23 33.41
N ARG A 136 -11.13 -15.49 33.52
CA ARG A 136 -10.21 -16.62 33.79
C ARG A 136 -9.25 -16.82 32.63
N GLU A 137 -9.72 -16.71 31.40
CA GLU A 137 -8.89 -16.78 30.20
C GLU A 137 -7.88 -15.62 30.14
N ILE A 138 -8.32 -14.38 30.36
CA ILE A 138 -7.42 -13.21 30.39
C ILE A 138 -6.37 -13.35 31.49
N ALA A 139 -6.74 -13.82 32.68
CA ALA A 139 -5.81 -14.01 33.80
C ALA A 139 -4.70 -15.04 33.52
N THR A 140 -4.86 -15.93 32.53
CA THR A 140 -3.77 -16.83 32.09
C THR A 140 -2.72 -16.14 31.23
N ARG A 141 -3.10 -15.05 30.55
CA ARG A 141 -2.25 -14.37 29.57
C ARG A 141 -1.72 -13.04 30.07
N LYS A 142 -2.45 -12.35 30.96
CA LYS A 142 -2.12 -11.01 31.42
C LYS A 142 -2.05 -10.92 32.95
N ASN A 143 -1.01 -10.26 33.43
CA ASN A 143 -0.71 -10.14 34.86
C ASN A 143 -1.59 -9.12 35.61
N ASN A 144 -2.32 -8.28 34.89
CA ASN A 144 -3.17 -7.23 35.47
C ASN A 144 -4.55 -7.74 35.92
N VAL A 145 -4.88 -9.00 35.64
CA VAL A 145 -6.10 -9.66 36.11
C VAL A 145 -5.72 -10.84 36.99
N LYS A 146 -6.24 -10.87 38.23
CA LYS A 146 -6.02 -11.97 39.18
C LYS A 146 -7.34 -12.57 39.63
N ILE A 147 -7.44 -13.89 39.59
CA ILE A 147 -8.61 -14.61 40.07
C ILE A 147 -8.39 -15.02 41.53
N VAL A 148 -9.28 -14.59 42.41
CA VAL A 148 -9.29 -14.93 43.84
C VAL A 148 -10.66 -15.51 44.19
N GLY A 149 -10.75 -16.84 44.27
CA GLY A 149 -12.02 -17.54 44.49
C GLY A 149 -13.00 -17.35 43.32
N ASP A 150 -14.12 -16.69 43.59
CA ASP A 150 -15.17 -16.31 42.63
C ASP A 150 -15.04 -14.87 42.13
N LYS A 151 -14.01 -14.13 42.56
CA LYS A 151 -13.75 -12.75 42.18
C LYS A 151 -12.59 -12.61 41.21
N ALA A 152 -12.69 -11.62 40.32
CA ALA A 152 -11.61 -11.15 39.45
C ALA A 152 -11.20 -9.74 39.90
N LEU A 153 -9.90 -9.55 40.13
CA LEU A 153 -9.28 -8.29 40.51
C LEU A 153 -8.57 -7.70 39.30
N TRP A 154 -9.06 -6.56 38.82
CA TRP A 154 -8.53 -5.83 37.68
C TRP A 154 -7.67 -4.66 38.17
N ALA A 155 -6.35 -4.72 37.95
CA ALA A 155 -5.45 -3.66 38.34
C ALA A 155 -5.52 -2.45 37.40
N ASN A 156 -5.27 -1.25 37.93
CA ASN A 156 -5.16 -0.03 37.12
C ASN A 156 -3.75 0.19 36.51
N LYS A 157 -2.82 -0.74 36.75
CA LYS A 157 -1.47 -0.74 36.17
C LYS A 157 -1.19 -2.04 35.43
N TRP A 158 -0.54 -1.93 34.28
CA TRP A 158 -0.15 -3.07 33.45
C TRP A 158 1.02 -2.73 32.52
N ASP A 159 1.64 -3.75 31.95
CA ASP A 159 2.65 -3.58 30.91
C ASP A 159 1.99 -3.27 29.57
N ALA A 160 2.48 -2.25 28.87
CA ALA A 160 2.15 -1.97 27.49
C ALA A 160 3.44 -1.73 26.70
N SER A 161 3.76 -2.64 25.78
CA SER A 161 4.96 -2.64 24.94
C SER A 161 6.27 -2.58 25.76
N GLY A 162 6.32 -3.30 26.88
CA GLY A 162 7.48 -3.38 27.78
C GLY A 162 7.61 -2.21 28.77
N THR A 163 6.62 -1.32 28.84
CA THR A 163 6.59 -0.21 29.80
C THR A 163 5.38 -0.34 30.72
N GLU A 164 5.59 -0.24 32.03
CA GLU A 164 4.48 -0.18 32.99
C GLU A 164 3.70 1.13 32.82
N VAL A 165 2.43 1.02 32.44
CA VAL A 165 1.48 2.12 32.33
C VAL A 165 0.48 2.07 33.47
N SER A 166 0.14 3.24 34.01
CA SER A 166 -0.95 3.41 34.97
C SER A 166 -2.09 4.17 34.30
N TRP A 167 -3.31 3.64 34.38
CA TRP A 167 -4.48 4.36 33.89
C TRP A 167 -4.78 5.55 34.78
N ASN A 168 -4.71 6.76 34.22
CA ASN A 168 -4.93 8.01 34.94
C ASN A 168 -5.71 9.05 34.11
N MET A 169 -6.62 8.56 33.25
CA MET A 169 -7.29 9.36 32.24
C MET A 169 -8.82 9.28 32.38
N VAL A 170 -9.49 10.42 32.20
CA VAL A 170 -10.95 10.55 32.16
C VAL A 170 -11.33 11.46 30.99
N HIS A 171 -12.37 11.11 30.25
CA HIS A 171 -12.75 11.85 29.05
C HIS A 171 -13.28 13.26 29.34
N TYR A 172 -12.71 14.26 28.65
CA TYR A 172 -13.21 15.63 28.57
C TYR A 172 -14.40 15.75 27.60
N ASP A 173 -15.19 16.81 27.72
CA ASP A 173 -16.32 17.06 26.83
C ASP A 173 -15.89 17.20 25.35
N VAL A 174 -14.72 17.82 25.09
CA VAL A 174 -14.17 17.92 23.73
C VAL A 174 -13.81 16.54 23.15
N GLN A 175 -13.43 15.59 24.01
CA GLN A 175 -13.12 14.21 23.61
C GLN A 175 -14.40 13.41 23.34
N LEU A 176 -15.49 13.67 24.08
CA LEU A 176 -16.81 13.12 23.76
C LEU A 176 -17.30 13.61 22.39
N ILE A 177 -17.10 14.89 22.07
CA ILE A 177 -17.40 15.44 20.75
C ILE A 177 -16.57 14.74 19.67
N GLY A 178 -15.26 14.59 19.88
CA GLY A 178 -14.38 13.84 18.98
C GLY A 178 -14.87 12.41 18.75
N GLY A 179 -15.25 11.69 19.80
CA GLY A 179 -15.78 10.32 19.71
C GLY A 179 -17.08 10.23 18.91
N MET A 180 -17.97 11.22 19.06
CA MET A 180 -19.22 11.29 18.27
C MET A 180 -18.96 11.57 16.79
N VAL A 181 -18.01 12.47 16.48
CA VAL A 181 -17.58 12.75 15.10
C VAL A 181 -17.03 11.47 14.46
N LEU A 182 -16.16 10.74 15.16
CA LEU A 182 -15.61 9.47 14.67
C LEU A 182 -16.71 8.42 14.45
N ASN A 183 -17.66 8.29 15.38
CA ASN A 183 -18.77 7.35 15.21
C ASN A 183 -19.67 7.71 14.01
N GLY A 184 -19.78 9.01 13.69
CA GLY A 184 -20.53 9.51 12.55
C GLY A 184 -19.86 9.30 11.18
N GLY A 185 -18.73 8.59 11.09
CA GLY A 185 -18.02 8.37 9.82
C GLY A 185 -17.32 9.61 9.29
N LYS A 186 -16.78 10.45 10.19
CA LYS A 186 -16.10 11.71 9.86
C LYS A 186 -14.67 11.73 10.39
N ILE A 187 -13.91 12.75 9.99
CA ILE A 187 -12.58 13.02 10.52
C ILE A 187 -12.67 14.00 11.68
N ALA A 188 -12.16 13.60 12.84
CA ALA A 188 -11.99 14.47 13.99
C ALA A 188 -10.59 15.11 13.95
N GLU A 189 -10.51 16.40 13.64
CA GLU A 189 -9.26 17.16 13.77
C GLU A 189 -9.09 17.60 15.23
N MET A 190 -8.21 16.92 15.96
CA MET A 190 -7.89 17.17 17.36
C MET A 190 -6.40 17.46 17.50
N ALA A 191 -6.07 18.63 18.05
CA ALA A 191 -4.68 19.03 18.26
C ALA A 191 -3.87 17.96 19.03
N THR A 192 -2.59 17.86 18.73
CA THR A 192 -1.73 16.86 19.39
C THR A 192 -1.66 17.12 20.89
N GLY A 193 -1.88 16.07 21.69
CA GLY A 193 -2.00 16.20 23.16
C GLY A 193 -3.43 16.35 23.69
N GLU A 194 -4.45 16.39 22.82
CA GLU A 194 -5.87 16.34 23.25
C GLU A 194 -6.36 14.91 23.57
N GLY A 195 -5.49 13.89 23.50
CA GLY A 195 -5.83 12.51 23.88
C GLY A 195 -6.52 11.69 22.78
N LYS A 196 -6.03 11.75 21.53
CA LYS A 196 -6.57 11.00 20.38
C LYS A 196 -6.75 9.49 20.64
N THR A 197 -5.72 8.84 21.20
CA THR A 197 -5.76 7.42 21.59
C THR A 197 -6.91 7.13 22.57
N LEU A 198 -7.14 8.00 23.56
CA LEU A 198 -8.25 7.85 24.51
C LEU A 198 -9.62 8.10 23.84
N VAL A 199 -9.72 9.09 22.95
CA VAL A 199 -10.96 9.39 22.20
C VAL A 199 -11.40 8.19 21.38
N SER A 200 -10.45 7.45 20.80
CA SER A 200 -10.69 6.25 20.00
C SER A 200 -11.48 5.17 20.73
N THR A 201 -11.37 5.11 22.07
CA THR A 201 -12.03 4.09 22.89
C THR A 201 -13.55 4.18 22.88
N LEU A 202 -14.10 5.39 22.72
CA LEU A 202 -15.54 5.64 22.74
C LEU A 202 -16.25 5.00 21.51
N PRO A 203 -15.90 5.36 20.26
CA PRO A 203 -16.50 4.73 19.08
C PRO A 203 -16.09 3.25 18.94
N ALA A 204 -14.87 2.87 19.35
CA ALA A 204 -14.44 1.47 19.30
C ALA A 204 -15.33 0.58 20.18
N TYR A 205 -15.57 0.98 21.43
CA TYR A 205 -16.48 0.27 22.34
C TYR A 205 -17.88 0.15 21.74
N LEU A 206 -18.47 1.28 21.30
CA LEU A 206 -19.83 1.31 20.76
C LEU A 206 -20.00 0.39 19.54
N ASN A 207 -19.07 0.44 18.57
CA ASN A 207 -19.18 -0.34 17.33
C ASN A 207 -18.80 -1.81 17.52
N ALA A 208 -17.95 -2.12 18.51
CA ALA A 208 -17.62 -3.50 18.89
C ALA A 208 -18.86 -4.26 19.41
N LEU A 209 -19.83 -3.58 20.03
CA LEU A 209 -21.07 -4.20 20.53
C LEU A 209 -21.88 -4.91 19.43
N ALA A 210 -21.70 -4.53 18.15
CA ALA A 210 -22.38 -5.16 17.02
C ALA A 210 -21.83 -6.54 16.62
N GLY A 211 -20.67 -6.95 17.16
CA GLY A 211 -20.02 -8.23 16.84
C GLY A 211 -19.54 -8.37 15.39
N GLN A 212 -19.59 -7.29 14.61
CA GLN A 212 -18.99 -7.22 13.26
C GLN A 212 -17.52 -6.78 13.31
N GLY A 213 -17.12 -6.35 14.52
CA GLY A 213 -15.87 -5.81 15.00
C GLY A 213 -15.20 -4.68 14.22
N VAL A 214 -14.09 -4.23 14.80
CA VAL A 214 -13.54 -2.87 14.61
C VAL A 214 -12.06 -2.95 14.27
N HIS A 215 -11.65 -2.34 13.16
CA HIS A 215 -10.26 -2.22 12.79
C HIS A 215 -9.72 -0.85 13.19
N ILE A 216 -8.72 -0.81 14.06
CA ILE A 216 -8.02 0.42 14.44
C ILE A 216 -6.67 0.44 13.74
N VAL A 217 -6.52 1.38 12.82
CA VAL A 217 -5.35 1.49 11.95
C VAL A 217 -4.39 2.53 12.49
N THR A 218 -3.14 2.16 12.69
CA THR A 218 -2.05 3.06 13.10
C THR A 218 -0.97 3.17 12.02
N VAL A 219 -0.04 4.12 12.20
CA VAL A 219 1.05 4.39 11.25
C VAL A 219 2.18 3.36 11.33
N ASN A 220 2.34 2.67 12.45
CA ASN A 220 3.37 1.63 12.62
C ASN A 220 2.97 0.55 13.63
N ASP A 221 3.70 -0.54 13.57
CA ASP A 221 3.54 -1.75 14.38
C ASP A 221 3.71 -1.48 15.88
N TYR A 222 4.69 -0.67 16.27
CA TYR A 222 4.90 -0.28 17.67
C TYR A 222 3.67 0.42 18.26
N LEU A 223 3.09 1.40 17.55
CA LEU A 223 1.89 2.10 17.99
C LEU A 223 0.68 1.17 18.01
N ALA A 224 0.54 0.27 17.02
CA ALA A 224 -0.53 -0.73 17.01
C ALA A 224 -0.47 -1.62 18.26
N ARG A 225 0.71 -2.19 18.55
CA ARG A 225 0.95 -3.05 19.71
C ARG A 225 0.73 -2.29 21.02
N ARG A 226 1.38 -1.13 21.18
CA ARG A 226 1.26 -0.27 22.36
C ARG A 226 -0.19 0.11 22.64
N ASP A 227 -0.92 0.62 21.65
CA ASP A 227 -2.29 1.11 21.86
C ASP A 227 -3.29 -0.03 22.09
N SER A 228 -3.04 -1.20 21.49
CA SER A 228 -3.83 -2.41 21.76
C SER A 228 -3.66 -2.90 23.21
N GLU A 229 -2.43 -2.84 23.75
CA GLU A 229 -2.14 -3.27 25.12
C GLU A 229 -2.50 -2.20 26.14
N TRP A 230 -2.35 -0.93 25.78
CA TRP A 230 -2.69 0.18 26.65
C TRP A 230 -4.21 0.33 26.80
N ASN A 231 -5.00 0.26 25.73
CA ASN A 231 -6.46 0.38 25.84
C ASN A 231 -7.17 -0.96 26.05
N GLY A 232 -6.52 -2.08 25.73
CA GLY A 232 -7.10 -3.42 25.81
C GLY A 232 -7.84 -3.70 27.13
N PRO A 233 -7.22 -3.49 28.31
CA PRO A 233 -7.87 -3.74 29.60
C PRO A 233 -9.17 -2.96 29.83
N LEU A 234 -9.33 -1.77 29.23
CA LEU A 234 -10.58 -1.01 29.32
C LEU A 234 -11.73 -1.75 28.63
N PHE A 235 -11.47 -2.35 27.47
CA PHE A 235 -12.46 -3.11 26.70
C PHE A 235 -12.68 -4.51 27.28
N GLU A 236 -11.61 -5.17 27.68
CA GLU A 236 -11.64 -6.53 28.23
C GLU A 236 -12.37 -6.58 29.58
N PHE A 237 -12.28 -5.51 30.38
CA PHE A 237 -13.09 -5.35 31.58
C PHE A 237 -14.59 -5.46 31.25
N HIS A 238 -15.03 -4.97 30.08
CA HIS A 238 -16.40 -5.08 29.58
C HIS A 238 -16.69 -6.36 28.79
N GLY A 239 -15.75 -7.34 28.77
CA GLY A 239 -15.94 -8.59 28.04
C GLY A 239 -15.84 -8.46 26.53
N LEU A 240 -15.12 -7.45 26.04
CA LEU A 240 -14.76 -7.32 24.62
C LEU A 240 -13.31 -7.75 24.41
N SER A 241 -13.07 -8.63 23.43
CA SER A 241 -11.72 -9.12 23.13
C SER A 241 -10.94 -8.12 22.27
N VAL A 242 -9.67 -7.92 22.58
CA VAL A 242 -8.77 -7.03 21.81
C VAL A 242 -7.51 -7.78 21.41
N ASP A 243 -7.11 -7.65 20.15
CA ASP A 243 -5.82 -8.18 19.69
C ASP A 243 -5.17 -7.27 18.62
N CYS A 244 -3.90 -7.54 18.31
CA CYS A 244 -3.12 -6.81 17.32
C CYS A 244 -2.51 -7.78 16.30
N ILE A 245 -2.83 -7.57 15.02
CA ILE A 245 -2.38 -8.45 13.93
C ILE A 245 -0.87 -8.41 13.73
N ASP A 246 -0.23 -7.27 14.04
CA ASP A 246 1.23 -7.11 13.95
C ASP A 246 1.99 -7.99 14.96
N LYS A 247 1.32 -8.66 15.92
CA LYS A 247 1.95 -9.65 16.83
C LYS A 247 2.08 -11.05 16.21
N HIS A 248 1.33 -11.32 15.14
CA HIS A 248 1.14 -12.66 14.62
C HIS A 248 1.66 -12.77 13.19
N GLN A 249 2.23 -13.93 12.85
CA GLN A 249 2.69 -14.20 11.48
C GLN A 249 1.51 -14.19 10.49
N PRO A 250 1.69 -13.68 9.26
CA PRO A 250 0.68 -13.74 8.23
C PRO A 250 0.16 -15.16 7.95
N ASN A 251 -1.12 -15.29 7.59
CA ASN A 251 -1.78 -16.56 7.27
C ASN A 251 -1.68 -17.64 8.36
N SER A 252 -1.48 -17.25 9.62
CA SER A 252 -1.49 -18.15 10.79
C SER A 252 -2.87 -18.23 11.44
N GLU A 253 -3.09 -19.27 12.25
CA GLU A 253 -4.32 -19.42 13.02
C GLU A 253 -4.47 -18.29 14.06
N GLU A 254 -3.35 -17.86 14.64
CA GLU A 254 -3.28 -16.74 15.56
C GLU A 254 -3.69 -15.43 14.89
N ARG A 255 -3.26 -15.20 13.64
CA ARG A 255 -3.69 -14.03 12.84
C ARG A 255 -5.20 -14.04 12.61
N ARG A 256 -5.80 -15.20 12.30
CA ARG A 256 -7.26 -15.34 12.19
C ARG A 256 -7.95 -15.04 13.52
N LYS A 257 -7.45 -15.58 14.64
CA LYS A 257 -7.99 -15.30 15.98
C LYS A 257 -7.96 -13.80 16.30
N ALA A 258 -6.90 -13.09 15.90
CA ALA A 258 -6.80 -11.64 16.07
C ALA A 258 -7.86 -10.85 15.28
N TYR A 259 -8.23 -11.30 14.07
CA TYR A 259 -9.34 -10.71 13.30
C TYR A 259 -10.72 -11.08 13.83
N LEU A 260 -10.86 -12.22 14.50
CA LEU A 260 -12.11 -12.63 15.16
C LEU A 260 -12.38 -11.84 16.44
N ALA A 261 -11.38 -11.15 16.99
CA ALA A 261 -11.58 -10.27 18.12
C ALA A 261 -12.61 -9.16 17.82
N ASP A 262 -13.32 -8.70 18.85
CA ASP A 262 -14.22 -7.54 18.75
C ASP A 262 -13.49 -6.28 18.25
N ILE A 263 -12.24 -6.06 18.69
CA ILE A 263 -11.40 -4.94 18.27
C ILE A 263 -10.03 -5.46 17.85
N THR A 264 -9.61 -5.09 16.64
CA THR A 264 -8.36 -5.52 16.02
C THR A 264 -7.51 -4.29 15.70
N TYR A 265 -6.32 -4.20 16.29
CA TYR A 265 -5.33 -3.17 15.97
C TYR A 265 -4.37 -3.65 14.90
N GLY A 266 -3.93 -2.75 14.02
CA GLY A 266 -2.89 -3.07 13.05
C GLY A 266 -2.44 -1.89 12.21
N THR A 267 -1.44 -2.11 11.36
CA THR A 267 -1.03 -1.11 10.36
C THR A 267 -1.83 -1.20 9.07
N ASN A 268 -1.93 -0.09 8.33
CA ASN A 268 -2.57 -0.02 7.01
C ASN A 268 -2.02 -1.07 6.04
N ASN A 269 -0.70 -1.27 6.05
CA ASN A 269 -0.02 -2.25 5.20
C ASN A 269 -0.47 -3.68 5.54
N GLU A 270 -0.47 -4.06 6.82
CA GLU A 270 -0.86 -5.41 7.24
C GLU A 270 -2.33 -5.73 6.90
N PHE A 271 -3.24 -4.79 7.16
CA PHE A 271 -4.65 -4.93 6.77
C PHE A 271 -4.83 -5.07 5.24
N GLY A 272 -4.12 -4.27 4.46
CA GLY A 272 -4.21 -4.33 3.00
C GLY A 272 -3.57 -5.60 2.41
N PHE A 273 -2.44 -6.06 2.93
CA PHE A 273 -1.80 -7.30 2.48
C PHE A 273 -2.60 -8.54 2.88
N ASP A 274 -3.20 -8.57 4.07
CA ASP A 274 -4.09 -9.66 4.46
C ASP A 274 -5.31 -9.73 3.52
N TYR A 275 -5.87 -8.59 3.12
CA TYR A 275 -6.91 -8.57 2.09
C TYR A 275 -6.43 -9.13 0.74
N LEU A 276 -5.24 -8.75 0.27
CA LEU A 276 -4.69 -9.30 -0.98
C LEU A 276 -4.43 -10.81 -0.88
N ARG A 277 -3.89 -11.29 0.26
CA ARG A 277 -3.64 -12.72 0.53
C ARG A 277 -4.94 -13.53 0.61
N ASP A 278 -5.96 -12.99 1.26
CA ASP A 278 -7.27 -13.62 1.35
C ASP A 278 -7.89 -13.83 -0.03
N ASN A 279 -7.76 -12.87 -0.94
CA ASN A 279 -8.26 -13.00 -2.32
C ASN A 279 -7.41 -13.92 -3.23
N MET A 280 -6.24 -14.35 -2.75
CA MET A 280 -5.39 -15.36 -3.39
C MET A 280 -5.50 -16.74 -2.73
N SER A 281 -6.27 -16.87 -1.66
CA SER A 281 -6.40 -18.12 -0.91
C SER A 281 -7.15 -19.18 -1.70
N GLN A 282 -6.72 -20.45 -1.56
CA GLN A 282 -7.32 -21.60 -2.26
C GLN A 282 -8.33 -22.36 -1.39
N THR A 283 -8.31 -22.10 -0.08
CA THR A 283 -9.18 -22.78 0.89
C THR A 283 -9.80 -21.75 1.85
N PRO A 284 -11.06 -21.93 2.27
CA PRO A 284 -11.69 -21.05 3.27
C PRO A 284 -10.90 -20.96 4.58
N GLU A 285 -10.24 -22.05 4.97
CA GLU A 285 -9.43 -22.16 6.19
C GLU A 285 -8.09 -21.45 6.11
N GLN A 286 -7.80 -20.74 5.01
CA GLN A 286 -6.66 -19.83 4.89
C GLN A 286 -7.05 -18.36 5.05
N LEU A 287 -8.34 -18.03 4.94
CA LEU A 287 -8.83 -16.65 5.07
C LEU A 287 -8.62 -16.13 6.50
N VAL A 288 -7.99 -14.99 6.66
CA VAL A 288 -7.76 -14.41 7.99
C VAL A 288 -8.76 -13.29 8.30
N GLN A 289 -9.17 -12.48 7.33
CA GLN A 289 -10.09 -11.37 7.56
C GLN A 289 -11.56 -11.81 7.58
N ARG A 290 -12.34 -11.08 8.36
CA ARG A 290 -13.81 -11.06 8.27
C ARG A 290 -14.28 -9.94 7.33
N LYS A 291 -15.60 -9.85 7.15
CA LYS A 291 -16.22 -8.74 6.39
C LYS A 291 -15.80 -7.38 6.96
N LEU A 292 -15.34 -6.48 6.09
CA LEU A 292 -14.91 -5.13 6.47
C LEU A 292 -16.10 -4.28 6.93
N HIS A 293 -16.18 -4.00 8.24
CA HIS A 293 -17.32 -3.30 8.83
C HIS A 293 -16.97 -1.86 9.23
N PHE A 294 -16.19 -1.67 10.30
CA PHE A 294 -15.80 -0.35 10.79
C PHE A 294 -14.28 -0.21 10.86
N ALA A 295 -13.73 0.79 10.16
CA ALA A 295 -12.33 1.18 10.25
C ALA A 295 -12.19 2.58 10.83
N MET A 296 -11.28 2.69 11.80
CA MET A 296 -10.87 3.96 12.40
C MET A 296 -9.38 4.15 12.16
N VAL A 297 -9.03 5.19 11.41
CA VAL A 297 -7.64 5.47 11.04
C VAL A 297 -7.07 6.56 11.94
N ASP A 298 -6.11 6.19 12.80
CA ASP A 298 -5.30 7.18 13.51
C ASP A 298 -4.28 7.80 12.56
N GLU A 299 -4.01 9.09 12.76
CA GLU A 299 -3.16 9.90 11.89
C GLU A 299 -3.58 9.77 10.42
N VAL A 300 -4.88 9.95 10.19
CA VAL A 300 -5.57 9.73 8.89
C VAL A 300 -4.93 10.48 7.73
N ASP A 301 -4.33 11.63 7.98
CA ASP A 301 -3.62 12.41 6.98
C ASP A 301 -2.36 11.71 6.49
N SER A 302 -1.66 10.95 7.31
CA SER A 302 -0.52 10.19 6.80
C SER A 302 -0.89 8.87 6.19
N VAL A 303 -1.90 8.18 6.72
CA VAL A 303 -2.32 6.90 6.15
C VAL A 303 -3.06 7.09 4.82
N LEU A 304 -3.99 8.05 4.74
CA LEU A 304 -4.88 8.21 3.57
C LEU A 304 -4.38 9.24 2.54
N ILE A 305 -3.34 10.03 2.85
CA ILE A 305 -2.74 11.01 1.94
C ILE A 305 -1.27 10.69 1.67
N ASP A 306 -0.43 10.60 2.71
CA ASP A 306 1.02 10.40 2.53
C ASP A 306 1.37 9.00 2.01
N ASP A 307 0.85 7.95 2.66
CA ASP A 307 1.09 6.55 2.29
C ASP A 307 0.31 6.15 1.04
N ALA A 308 -0.79 6.85 0.76
CA ALA A 308 -1.67 6.60 -0.38
C ALA A 308 -1.05 6.98 -1.75
N ARG A 309 0.23 7.39 -1.77
CA ARG A 309 1.02 7.64 -2.98
C ARG A 309 1.46 6.37 -3.71
N THR A 310 1.54 5.24 -3.00
CA THR A 310 1.99 3.96 -3.55
C THR A 310 0.94 2.87 -3.32
N PRO A 311 0.58 2.07 -4.33
CA PRO A 311 -0.31 0.93 -4.14
C PRO A 311 0.39 -0.19 -3.35
N LEU A 312 -0.41 -1.07 -2.75
CA LEU A 312 0.06 -2.34 -2.18
C LEU A 312 0.10 -3.39 -3.28
N ILE A 313 1.23 -4.09 -3.43
CA ILE A 313 1.46 -5.05 -4.52
C ILE A 313 2.04 -6.34 -3.95
N ILE A 314 1.45 -7.48 -4.30
CA ILE A 314 2.06 -8.80 -4.13
C ILE A 314 2.63 -9.23 -5.47
N SER A 315 3.92 -9.55 -5.50
CA SER A 315 4.60 -10.02 -6.71
C SER A 315 5.23 -11.39 -6.50
N GLY A 316 5.36 -12.15 -7.59
CA GLY A 316 6.04 -13.44 -7.59
C GLY A 316 7.05 -13.53 -8.73
N PRO A 317 8.09 -14.39 -8.59
CA PRO A 317 9.07 -14.60 -9.64
C PRO A 317 8.41 -15.25 -10.86
N VAL A 318 8.77 -14.77 -12.06
CA VAL A 318 8.35 -15.40 -13.31
C VAL A 318 9.34 -16.51 -13.66
N PRO A 319 8.91 -17.77 -13.91
CA PRO A 319 9.81 -18.90 -14.17
C PRO A 319 10.75 -18.74 -15.38
N PHE A 320 10.57 -17.71 -16.20
CA PHE A 320 11.42 -17.32 -17.31
C PHE A 320 11.34 -15.80 -17.52
N GLY A 321 11.62 -15.02 -16.47
CA GLY A 321 11.73 -13.56 -16.62
C GLY A 321 12.82 -13.24 -17.65
N ASP A 322 12.49 -12.39 -18.62
CA ASP A 322 13.36 -11.97 -19.71
C ASP A 322 14.79 -11.72 -19.20
N GLN A 323 15.79 -12.28 -19.90
CA GLN A 323 17.20 -12.00 -19.62
C GLN A 323 17.45 -10.53 -19.91
N HIS A 324 17.13 -9.65 -18.96
CA HIS A 324 17.33 -8.23 -19.15
C HIS A 324 18.82 -7.98 -19.42
N GLU A 325 19.11 -7.35 -20.56
CA GLU A 325 20.46 -7.03 -21.04
C GLU A 325 21.19 -6.00 -20.15
N PHE A 326 20.75 -5.76 -18.90
CA PHE A 326 21.32 -4.73 -18.00
C PHE A 326 22.82 -4.89 -17.79
N HIS A 327 23.32 -6.13 -17.65
CA HIS A 327 24.75 -6.39 -17.51
C HIS A 327 25.53 -6.07 -18.79
N GLU A 328 24.93 -6.28 -19.97
CA GLU A 328 25.55 -5.99 -21.26
C GLU A 328 25.51 -4.49 -21.61
N LEU A 329 24.42 -3.81 -21.25
CA LEU A 329 24.20 -2.40 -21.53
C LEU A 329 24.90 -1.47 -20.53
N LYS A 330 25.12 -1.90 -19.28
CA LYS A 330 25.74 -1.10 -18.22
C LYS A 330 27.05 -0.40 -18.66
N PRO A 331 28.05 -1.08 -19.26
CA PRO A 331 29.30 -0.42 -19.67
C PRO A 331 29.11 0.63 -20.78
N ARG A 332 28.04 0.54 -21.57
CA ARG A 332 27.70 1.54 -22.60
C ARG A 332 27.11 2.79 -21.94
N ILE A 333 26.18 2.60 -21.00
CA ILE A 333 25.53 3.69 -20.26
C ILE A 333 26.51 4.42 -19.33
N GLU A 334 27.41 3.69 -18.67
CA GLU A 334 28.43 4.31 -17.83
C GLU A 334 29.36 5.24 -18.63
N ARG A 335 29.76 4.81 -19.85
CA ARG A 335 30.51 5.66 -20.78
C ARG A 335 29.74 6.92 -21.19
N LEU A 336 28.46 6.77 -21.50
CA LEU A 336 27.55 7.86 -21.86
C LEU A 336 27.41 8.90 -20.73
N VAL A 337 27.16 8.45 -19.49
CA VAL A 337 27.03 9.32 -18.31
C VAL A 337 28.35 10.04 -18.00
N ASN A 338 29.49 9.37 -18.15
CA ASN A 338 30.79 10.00 -17.94
C ASN A 338 31.11 11.05 -19.02
N ALA A 339 30.76 10.81 -20.28
CA ALA A 339 30.89 11.79 -21.36
C ALA A 339 30.03 13.03 -21.10
N GLN A 340 28.78 12.84 -20.66
CA GLN A 340 27.90 13.94 -20.24
C GLN A 340 28.50 14.75 -19.09
N LYS A 341 28.98 14.09 -18.02
CA LYS A 341 29.60 14.78 -16.87
C LYS A 341 30.79 15.66 -17.28
N ALA A 342 31.65 15.15 -18.16
CA ALA A 342 32.79 15.90 -18.68
C ALA A 342 32.36 17.14 -19.50
N TYR A 343 31.35 16.97 -20.37
CA TYR A 343 30.80 18.08 -21.15
C TYR A 343 30.20 19.16 -20.24
N ILE A 344 29.40 18.77 -19.25
CA ILE A 344 28.73 19.72 -18.34
C ILE A 344 29.73 20.50 -17.49
N GLN A 345 30.83 19.86 -17.05
CA GLN A 345 31.89 20.57 -16.35
C GLN A 345 32.56 21.65 -17.23
N SER A 346 32.78 21.34 -18.51
CA SER A 346 33.29 22.29 -19.50
C SER A 346 32.30 23.43 -19.74
N ALA A 347 31.02 23.11 -19.97
CA ALA A 347 29.95 24.09 -20.17
C ALA A 347 29.80 25.03 -18.96
N LEU A 348 29.86 24.52 -17.74
CA LEU A 348 29.79 25.32 -16.51
C LEU A 348 31.00 26.25 -16.36
N ASN A 349 32.21 25.78 -16.68
CA ASN A 349 33.42 26.61 -16.63
C ASN A 349 33.39 27.73 -17.69
N SER A 350 32.92 27.42 -18.90
CA SER A 350 32.69 28.40 -19.96
C SER A 350 31.63 29.43 -19.55
N ALA A 351 30.50 28.98 -18.97
CA ALA A 351 29.47 29.87 -18.46
C ALA A 351 30.01 30.83 -17.39
N LYS A 352 30.76 30.32 -16.41
CA LYS A 352 31.43 31.15 -15.39
C LYS A 352 32.33 32.22 -15.99
N THR A 353 33.14 31.83 -16.97
CA THR A 353 34.09 32.74 -17.62
C THR A 353 33.37 33.84 -18.41
N LEU A 354 32.40 33.44 -19.25
CA LEU A 354 31.67 34.35 -20.14
C LEU A 354 30.76 35.32 -19.37
N ILE A 355 30.09 34.83 -18.32
CA ILE A 355 29.22 35.67 -17.49
C ILE A 355 30.06 36.68 -16.69
N ASN A 356 31.19 36.25 -16.12
CA ASN A 356 32.09 37.15 -15.40
C ASN A 356 32.77 38.18 -16.33
N SER A 357 32.96 37.86 -17.62
CA SER A 357 33.45 38.80 -18.63
C SER A 357 32.37 39.71 -19.23
N GLY A 358 31.14 39.68 -18.71
CA GLY A 358 30.03 40.52 -19.17
C GLY A 358 29.28 40.00 -20.41
N ASN A 359 29.61 38.81 -20.91
CA ASN A 359 28.96 38.16 -22.05
C ASN A 359 27.88 37.15 -21.60
N ALA A 360 26.85 37.66 -20.92
CA ALA A 360 25.77 36.89 -20.32
C ALA A 360 24.53 36.76 -21.22
N GLY A 361 24.68 36.89 -22.54
CA GLY A 361 23.56 36.80 -23.47
C GLY A 361 23.04 35.37 -23.69
N THR A 362 22.04 35.23 -24.56
CA THR A 362 21.26 34.02 -24.81
C THR A 362 21.66 33.26 -26.08
N GLU A 363 22.54 33.83 -26.91
CA GLU A 363 22.93 33.30 -28.22
C GLU A 363 24.09 32.28 -28.12
N GLU A 364 24.40 31.66 -29.25
CA GLU A 364 25.44 30.63 -29.33
C GLU A 364 26.84 31.21 -29.07
N GLY A 365 27.56 30.62 -28.11
CA GLY A 365 28.86 31.14 -27.64
C GLY A 365 28.76 32.15 -26.48
N GLU A 366 27.55 32.47 -26.02
CA GLU A 366 27.32 33.33 -24.85
C GLU A 366 27.11 32.51 -23.56
N GLY A 367 27.35 33.16 -22.41
CA GLY A 367 27.35 32.49 -21.12
C GLY A 367 25.99 31.91 -20.69
N GLY A 368 24.88 32.47 -21.18
CA GLY A 368 23.52 32.00 -20.88
C GLY A 368 23.21 30.63 -21.48
N LEU A 369 23.59 30.38 -22.75
CA LEU A 369 23.37 29.09 -23.40
C LEU A 369 24.21 27.98 -22.75
N ALA A 370 25.49 28.26 -22.45
CA ALA A 370 26.36 27.32 -21.76
C ALA A 370 25.80 26.96 -20.37
N LEU A 371 25.22 27.93 -19.68
CA LEU A 371 24.55 27.73 -18.39
C LEU A 371 23.28 26.89 -18.53
N LEU A 372 22.48 27.12 -19.57
CA LEU A 372 21.26 26.35 -19.86
C LEU A 372 21.58 24.89 -20.21
N ARG A 373 22.63 24.65 -21.00
CA ARG A 373 23.11 23.29 -21.31
C ARG A 373 23.62 22.56 -20.06
N ALA A 374 24.36 23.27 -19.19
CA ALA A 374 24.79 22.71 -17.91
C ALA A 374 23.59 22.31 -17.02
N HIS A 375 22.54 23.13 -17.00
CA HIS A 375 21.31 22.88 -16.25
C HIS A 375 20.48 21.73 -16.83
N ARG A 376 20.22 21.70 -18.15
CA ARG A 376 19.43 20.62 -18.77
C ARG A 376 20.14 19.26 -18.74
N GLY A 377 21.46 19.24 -18.75
CA GLY A 377 22.23 18.00 -18.75
C GLY A 377 22.37 17.34 -17.38
N LEU A 378 22.75 18.11 -16.34
CA LEU A 378 22.89 17.60 -14.95
C LEU A 378 22.47 18.69 -13.93
N PRO A 379 21.15 18.87 -13.73
CA PRO A 379 20.62 19.96 -12.89
C PRO A 379 20.94 19.81 -11.39
N LYS A 380 21.04 18.57 -10.88
CA LYS A 380 21.44 18.26 -9.49
C LYS A 380 22.95 18.51 -9.20
N ASN A 381 23.74 19.01 -10.16
CA ASN A 381 25.17 19.22 -9.95
C ASN A 381 25.43 20.32 -8.88
N LYS A 382 26.11 19.96 -7.77
CA LYS A 382 26.38 20.85 -6.63
C LYS A 382 27.11 22.15 -7.03
N ALA A 383 28.03 22.08 -7.99
CA ALA A 383 28.78 23.25 -8.46
C ALA A 383 27.93 24.19 -9.33
N LEU A 384 26.95 23.65 -10.07
CA LEU A 384 25.96 24.42 -10.81
C LEU A 384 24.98 25.11 -9.84
N ILE A 385 24.43 24.36 -8.87
CA ILE A 385 23.47 24.88 -7.89
C ILE A 385 24.05 26.09 -7.16
N LYS A 386 25.29 25.96 -6.66
CA LYS A 386 26.01 27.07 -6.02
C LYS A 386 26.19 28.27 -6.95
N PHE A 387 26.56 28.05 -8.21
CA PHE A 387 26.75 29.15 -9.15
C PHE A 387 25.43 29.87 -9.48
N LEU A 388 24.30 29.17 -9.47
CA LEU A 388 22.98 29.75 -9.66
C LEU A 388 22.48 30.56 -8.46
N SER A 389 22.93 30.27 -7.23
CA SER A 389 22.61 31.09 -6.04
C SER A 389 23.44 32.38 -5.94
N GLU A 390 24.49 32.50 -6.75
CA GLU A 390 25.37 33.67 -6.83
C GLU A 390 24.86 34.70 -7.87
N GLY A 391 24.85 35.99 -7.48
CA GLY A 391 24.57 37.12 -8.39
C GLY A 391 23.24 37.05 -9.16
N SER A 392 23.27 37.43 -10.44
CA SER A 392 22.12 37.38 -11.36
C SER A 392 22.11 36.13 -12.26
N ASN A 393 22.91 35.10 -11.95
CA ASN A 393 23.13 33.95 -12.83
C ASN A 393 21.86 33.15 -13.10
N LYS A 394 21.00 32.97 -12.08
CA LYS A 394 19.69 32.33 -12.24
C LYS A 394 18.75 33.12 -13.15
N GLN A 395 18.80 34.46 -13.13
CA GLN A 395 18.02 35.29 -14.05
C GLN A 395 18.51 35.11 -15.49
N THR A 396 19.83 35.03 -15.69
CA THR A 396 20.42 34.75 -16.99
C THR A 396 19.97 33.38 -17.52
N LEU A 397 19.99 32.35 -16.67
CA LEU A 397 19.47 31.02 -17.00
C LEU A 397 18.00 31.09 -17.45
N LEU A 398 17.12 31.68 -16.63
CA LEU A 398 15.68 31.78 -16.92
C LEU A 398 15.39 32.61 -18.16
N LYS A 399 16.11 33.71 -18.38
CA LYS A 399 15.99 34.53 -19.59
C LYS A 399 16.39 33.72 -20.83
N THR A 400 17.44 32.92 -20.73
CA THR A 400 17.88 32.02 -21.80
C THR A 400 16.84 30.91 -22.03
N GLU A 401 16.38 30.26 -20.97
CA GLU A 401 15.35 29.22 -21.03
C GLU A 401 14.07 29.73 -21.70
N ASN A 402 13.55 30.89 -21.26
CA ASN A 402 12.37 31.51 -21.86
C ASN A 402 12.56 31.86 -23.35
N TYR A 403 13.78 32.25 -23.75
CA TYR A 403 14.10 32.51 -25.16
C TYR A 403 14.02 31.24 -26.01
N TYR A 404 14.54 30.10 -25.52
CA TYR A 404 14.49 28.83 -26.24
C TYR A 404 13.15 28.10 -26.14
N MET A 405 12.38 28.35 -25.08
CA MET A 405 11.00 27.88 -24.91
C MET A 405 9.97 28.70 -25.69
N ALA A 406 10.34 29.89 -26.18
CA ALA A 406 9.48 30.70 -27.04
C ALA A 406 9.04 29.91 -28.29
N ASP A 407 7.86 30.23 -28.82
CA ASP A 407 7.28 29.55 -29.99
C ASP A 407 7.15 28.02 -29.82
N GLN A 408 6.56 27.58 -28.71
CA GLN A 408 6.33 26.16 -28.38
C GLN A 408 7.62 25.31 -28.34
N SER A 409 8.70 25.86 -27.78
CA SER A 409 9.99 25.15 -27.65
C SER A 409 10.63 24.72 -28.97
N LYS A 410 10.27 25.34 -30.11
CA LYS A 410 10.82 25.01 -31.43
C LYS A 410 12.35 25.10 -31.51
N ASN A 411 12.97 25.92 -30.67
CA ASN A 411 14.41 26.09 -30.62
C ASN A 411 15.12 25.21 -29.57
N MET A 412 14.38 24.46 -28.73
CA MET A 412 15.01 23.58 -27.72
C MET A 412 15.92 22.49 -28.29
N PRO A 413 15.65 21.89 -29.47
CA PRO A 413 16.58 20.94 -30.08
C PRO A 413 17.99 21.51 -30.29
N LYS A 414 18.16 22.83 -30.43
CA LYS A 414 19.49 23.49 -30.55
C LYS A 414 20.28 23.48 -29.24
N VAL A 415 19.57 23.49 -28.11
CA VAL A 415 20.18 23.38 -26.79
C VAL A 415 20.61 21.94 -26.56
N ASP A 416 19.73 21.00 -26.90
CA ASP A 416 19.91 19.56 -26.64
C ASP A 416 20.87 18.88 -27.62
N ALA A 417 21.09 19.42 -28.82
CA ALA A 417 22.00 18.86 -29.84
C ALA A 417 23.46 18.67 -29.38
N GLU A 418 23.90 19.39 -28.33
CA GLU A 418 25.24 19.22 -27.76
C GLU A 418 25.28 18.30 -26.53
N LEU A 419 24.12 17.90 -26.02
CA LEU A 419 24.00 16.97 -24.91
C LEU A 419 23.90 15.54 -25.44
N TYR A 420 24.32 14.57 -24.63
CA TYR A 420 24.14 13.14 -24.92
C TYR A 420 22.79 12.59 -24.44
N PHE A 421 22.23 13.22 -23.42
CA PHE A 421 20.87 13.05 -22.93
C PHE A 421 20.47 14.33 -22.20
N HIS A 422 19.18 14.56 -22.03
CA HIS A 422 18.68 15.67 -21.22
C HIS A 422 17.74 15.17 -20.13
N ILE A 423 17.69 15.92 -19.02
CA ILE A 423 16.91 15.58 -17.83
C ILE A 423 15.81 16.62 -17.67
N ASP A 424 14.56 16.16 -17.61
CA ASP A 424 13.45 16.96 -17.14
C ASP A 424 13.17 16.64 -15.67
N GLU A 425 13.70 17.47 -14.76
CA GLU A 425 13.46 17.33 -13.32
C GLU A 425 11.99 17.47 -12.93
N LYS A 426 11.17 18.18 -13.72
CA LYS A 426 9.75 18.37 -13.37
C LYS A 426 8.96 17.08 -13.56
N ASN A 427 9.32 16.30 -14.57
CA ASN A 427 8.65 15.06 -14.94
C ASN A 427 9.44 13.80 -14.54
N ASN A 428 10.65 13.96 -13.97
CA ASN A 428 11.58 12.87 -13.66
C ASN A 428 11.84 11.94 -14.86
N GLN A 429 12.01 12.55 -16.03
CA GLN A 429 12.27 11.87 -17.30
C GLN A 429 13.68 12.16 -17.78
N VAL A 430 14.27 11.15 -18.44
CA VAL A 430 15.57 11.23 -19.08
C VAL A 430 15.39 10.78 -20.51
N GLU A 431 15.76 11.64 -21.47
CA GLU A 431 15.63 11.36 -22.89
C GLU A 431 17.00 11.37 -23.55
N LEU A 432 17.27 10.34 -24.36
CA LEU A 432 18.46 10.23 -25.20
C LEU A 432 18.40 11.18 -26.38
N THR A 433 19.53 11.82 -26.68
CA THR A 433 19.69 12.61 -27.91
C THR A 433 20.33 11.78 -29.01
N GLU A 434 20.32 12.29 -30.24
CA GLU A 434 21.01 11.66 -31.39
C GLU A 434 22.49 11.39 -31.09
N LYS A 435 23.21 12.37 -30.51
CA LYS A 435 24.61 12.18 -30.06
C LYS A 435 24.77 11.07 -29.02
N GLY A 436 23.77 10.90 -28.16
CA GLY A 436 23.74 9.80 -27.19
C GLY A 436 23.62 8.44 -27.87
N ILE A 437 22.69 8.33 -28.83
CA ILE A 437 22.44 7.11 -29.62
C ILE A 437 23.70 6.74 -30.43
N GLU A 438 24.34 7.71 -31.07
CA GLU A 438 25.59 7.49 -31.81
C GLU A 438 26.72 6.96 -30.92
N LEU A 439 26.84 7.46 -29.68
CA LEU A 439 27.91 7.05 -28.76
C LEU A 439 27.73 5.62 -28.23
N ILE A 440 26.48 5.18 -28.03
CA ILE A 440 26.17 3.84 -27.50
C ILE A 440 26.15 2.75 -28.57
N THR A 441 26.06 3.13 -29.85
CA THR A 441 26.11 2.24 -31.01
C THR A 441 27.57 1.94 -31.37
N GLN A 442 27.98 0.66 -31.35
CA GLN A 442 29.36 0.30 -31.67
C GLN A 442 29.65 0.37 -33.17
N THR A 443 30.93 0.55 -33.53
CA THR A 443 31.38 0.48 -34.92
C THR A 443 31.19 -0.94 -35.46
N GLY A 444 30.19 -1.14 -36.33
CA GLY A 444 29.83 -2.44 -36.91
C GLY A 444 28.45 -2.96 -36.52
N GLU A 445 27.76 -2.31 -35.59
CA GLU A 445 26.33 -2.53 -35.31
C GLU A 445 25.45 -1.73 -36.30
N ASP A 446 24.23 -2.19 -36.53
CA ASP A 446 23.26 -1.49 -37.38
C ASP A 446 22.93 -0.11 -36.80
N THR A 447 22.87 0.93 -37.64
CA THR A 447 22.43 2.27 -37.22
C THR A 447 20.99 2.30 -36.71
N SER A 448 20.18 1.30 -37.09
CA SER A 448 18.81 1.10 -36.62
C SER A 448 18.68 0.25 -35.35
N PHE A 449 19.80 -0.16 -34.74
CA PHE A 449 19.81 -1.07 -33.58
C PHE A 449 19.07 -0.52 -32.34
N PHE A 450 19.02 0.81 -32.18
CA PHE A 450 18.30 1.51 -31.11
C PHE A 450 17.13 2.38 -31.63
N VAL A 451 16.73 2.21 -32.90
CA VAL A 451 15.64 2.97 -33.52
C VAL A 451 14.43 2.05 -33.65
N LEU A 452 13.28 2.49 -33.11
CA LEU A 452 12.02 1.77 -33.23
C LEU A 452 11.52 1.82 -34.69
N PRO A 453 11.18 0.68 -35.31
CA PRO A 453 10.55 0.67 -36.63
C PRO A 453 9.11 1.23 -36.54
N ASP A 454 8.65 1.89 -37.60
CA ASP A 454 7.26 2.33 -37.71
C ASP A 454 6.37 1.15 -38.10
N VAL A 455 5.88 0.45 -37.07
CA VAL A 455 5.05 -0.75 -37.21
C VAL A 455 3.81 -0.49 -38.05
N GLY A 456 3.20 0.70 -37.96
CA GLY A 456 1.98 1.04 -38.69
C GLY A 456 2.23 1.13 -40.20
N THR A 457 3.31 1.81 -40.58
CA THR A 457 3.69 1.96 -41.99
C THR A 457 4.17 0.63 -42.57
N GLU A 458 4.97 -0.15 -41.84
CA GLU A 458 5.46 -1.44 -42.31
C GLU A 458 4.37 -2.52 -42.40
N ILE A 459 3.43 -2.59 -41.44
CA ILE A 459 2.28 -3.49 -41.52
C ILE A 459 1.41 -3.14 -42.74
N ALA A 460 1.19 -1.85 -43.02
CA ALA A 460 0.42 -1.42 -44.19
C ALA A 460 1.11 -1.78 -45.51
N GLU A 461 2.45 -1.78 -45.55
CA GLU A 461 3.23 -2.26 -46.70
C GLU A 461 3.17 -3.79 -46.84
N ILE A 462 3.25 -4.54 -45.73
CA ILE A 462 3.09 -6.00 -45.71
C ILE A 462 1.69 -6.40 -46.18
N GLU A 463 0.64 -5.68 -45.79
CA GLU A 463 -0.72 -5.93 -46.26
C GLU A 463 -0.90 -5.67 -47.75
N LYS A 464 -0.28 -4.62 -48.28
CA LYS A 464 -0.30 -4.27 -49.72
C LYS A 464 0.56 -5.18 -50.58
N SER A 465 1.44 -5.98 -49.99
CA SER A 465 2.31 -6.93 -50.71
C SER A 465 1.50 -8.06 -51.38
N SER A 466 2.06 -8.65 -52.45
CA SER A 466 1.46 -9.78 -53.17
C SER A 466 1.78 -11.15 -52.54
N LEU A 467 2.21 -11.19 -51.27
CA LEU A 467 2.55 -12.41 -50.54
C LEU A 467 1.29 -13.22 -50.17
N SER A 468 1.46 -14.52 -49.92
CA SER A 468 0.39 -15.39 -49.42
C SER A 468 -0.06 -14.99 -48.01
N SER A 469 -1.28 -15.38 -47.60
CA SER A 469 -1.80 -15.03 -46.26
C SER A 469 -0.94 -15.57 -45.12
N GLU A 470 -0.36 -16.77 -45.27
CA GLU A 470 0.57 -17.36 -44.28
C GLU A 470 1.88 -16.58 -44.19
N GLU A 471 2.47 -16.16 -45.32
CA GLU A 471 3.71 -15.36 -45.34
C GLU A 471 3.50 -13.94 -44.80
N LYS A 472 2.31 -13.35 -45.02
CA LYS A 472 1.95 -12.06 -44.43
C LYS A 472 1.88 -12.14 -42.91
N ILE A 473 1.28 -13.21 -42.38
CA ILE A 473 1.21 -13.43 -40.92
C ILE A 473 2.63 -13.64 -40.37
N ALA A 474 3.44 -14.50 -40.99
CA ALA A 474 4.82 -14.72 -40.54
C ALA A 474 5.69 -13.46 -40.55
N ASN A 475 5.54 -12.59 -41.56
CA ASN A 475 6.26 -11.32 -41.62
C ASN A 475 5.76 -10.30 -40.60
N LYS A 476 4.43 -10.24 -40.35
CA LYS A 476 3.86 -9.43 -39.28
C LYS A 476 4.38 -9.91 -37.92
N ASP A 477 4.41 -11.21 -37.67
CA ASP A 477 4.92 -11.81 -36.43
C ASP A 477 6.41 -11.51 -36.25
N ALA A 478 7.21 -11.59 -37.32
CA ALA A 478 8.63 -11.26 -37.29
C ALA A 478 8.87 -9.76 -36.99
N LEU A 479 8.10 -8.87 -37.61
CA LEU A 479 8.16 -7.43 -37.35
C LEU A 479 7.77 -7.10 -35.91
N MET A 480 6.68 -7.70 -35.41
CA MET A 480 6.23 -7.52 -34.03
C MET A 480 7.27 -8.03 -33.02
N ARG A 481 7.96 -9.14 -33.35
CA ARG A 481 9.05 -9.67 -32.55
C ARG A 481 10.27 -8.74 -32.53
N ASP A 482 10.70 -8.22 -33.68
CA ASP A 482 11.82 -7.26 -33.75
C ASP A 482 11.49 -5.96 -33.01
N TYR A 483 10.25 -5.46 -33.18
CA TYR A 483 9.75 -4.31 -32.44
C TYR A 483 9.77 -4.56 -30.92
N SER A 484 9.26 -5.70 -30.46
CA SER A 484 9.23 -6.07 -29.04
C SER A 484 10.64 -6.10 -28.43
N VAL A 485 11.60 -6.76 -29.10
CA VAL A 485 13.00 -6.84 -28.63
C VAL A 485 13.66 -5.45 -28.58
N LYS A 486 13.47 -4.62 -29.61
CA LYS A 486 14.02 -3.26 -29.64
C LYS A 486 13.38 -2.35 -28.59
N ALA A 487 12.07 -2.44 -28.40
CA ALA A 487 11.34 -1.70 -27.37
C ALA A 487 11.85 -2.05 -25.97
N GLU A 488 12.02 -3.34 -25.66
CA GLU A 488 12.54 -3.80 -24.38
C GLU A 488 13.98 -3.30 -24.11
N ARG A 489 14.82 -3.29 -25.15
CA ARG A 489 16.19 -2.75 -25.03
C ARG A 489 16.20 -1.25 -24.75
N ILE A 490 15.41 -0.46 -25.48
CA ILE A 490 15.28 0.99 -25.25
C ILE A 490 14.77 1.26 -23.84
N HIS A 491 13.79 0.46 -23.40
CA HIS A 491 13.28 0.52 -22.03
C HIS A 491 14.38 0.31 -21.00
N SER A 492 15.16 -0.77 -21.15
CA SER A 492 16.28 -1.11 -20.26
C SER A 492 17.33 0.02 -20.20
N ILE A 493 17.60 0.68 -21.32
CA ILE A 493 18.51 1.83 -21.40
C ILE A 493 17.96 3.03 -20.63
N ASN A 494 16.69 3.37 -20.84
CA ASN A 494 16.04 4.47 -20.14
C ASN A 494 16.04 4.23 -18.62
N GLN A 495 15.76 3.01 -18.16
CA GLN A 495 15.80 2.67 -16.74
C GLN A 495 17.22 2.77 -16.16
N LEU A 496 18.25 2.31 -16.88
CA LEU A 496 19.65 2.49 -16.47
C LEU A 496 20.02 3.97 -16.40
N LEU A 497 19.70 4.75 -17.42
CA LEU A 497 19.98 6.19 -17.42
C LEU A 497 19.31 6.90 -16.25
N LYS A 498 18.04 6.57 -15.98
CA LYS A 498 17.29 7.07 -14.83
C LYS A 498 17.98 6.70 -13.52
N ALA A 499 18.38 5.44 -13.36
CA ALA A 499 19.12 4.96 -12.19
C ALA A 499 20.45 5.71 -11.97
N TYR A 500 21.20 6.04 -13.03
CA TYR A 500 22.48 6.77 -12.91
C TYR A 500 22.33 8.27 -12.62
N THR A 501 21.22 8.89 -13.03
CA THR A 501 21.08 10.36 -13.08
C THR A 501 20.11 10.92 -12.06
N LEU A 502 19.01 10.20 -11.75
CA LEU A 502 17.97 10.67 -10.85
C LEU A 502 18.06 10.06 -9.45
N PHE A 503 18.58 8.83 -9.34
CA PHE A 503 18.64 8.06 -8.09
C PHE A 503 20.06 8.01 -7.52
N GLU A 504 20.24 8.53 -6.32
CA GLU A 504 21.50 8.55 -5.58
C GLU A 504 21.42 7.60 -4.38
N ASN A 505 22.55 6.93 -4.11
CA ASN A 505 22.71 6.14 -2.90
C ASN A 505 22.71 7.07 -1.67
N ASP A 506 22.13 6.62 -0.56
CA ASP A 506 21.89 7.34 0.69
C ASP A 506 20.81 8.45 0.63
N VAL A 507 20.14 8.64 -0.51
CA VAL A 507 19.04 9.61 -0.67
C VAL A 507 17.74 8.89 -1.02
N GLU A 508 17.65 8.34 -2.23
CA GLU A 508 16.44 7.62 -2.67
C GLU A 508 16.49 6.12 -2.30
N TYR A 509 17.68 5.54 -2.14
CA TYR A 509 17.87 4.15 -1.71
C TYR A 509 19.20 3.97 -0.96
N ILE A 510 19.37 2.83 -0.29
CA ILE A 510 20.63 2.38 0.31
C ILE A 510 20.99 0.97 -0.17
N VAL A 511 22.28 0.64 -0.13
CA VAL A 511 22.77 -0.73 -0.33
C VAL A 511 23.01 -1.37 1.03
N ASP A 512 22.27 -2.43 1.34
CA ASP A 512 22.35 -3.15 2.62
C ASP A 512 22.33 -4.66 2.38
N GLU A 513 23.25 -5.39 3.01
CA GLU A 513 23.45 -6.85 2.84
C GLU A 513 23.52 -7.34 1.37
N GLY A 514 24.02 -6.49 0.46
CA GLY A 514 24.06 -6.80 -0.97
C GLY A 514 22.69 -6.78 -1.65
N LYS A 515 21.75 -5.99 -1.12
CA LYS A 515 20.43 -5.70 -1.72
C LYS A 515 20.16 -4.19 -1.73
N ILE A 516 19.31 -3.75 -2.65
CA ILE A 516 18.84 -2.37 -2.70
C ILE A 516 17.62 -2.22 -1.79
N LYS A 517 17.66 -1.27 -0.85
CA LYS A 517 16.51 -0.91 -0.02
C LYS A 517 16.11 0.54 -0.28
N ILE A 518 14.83 0.78 -0.60
CA ILE A 518 14.32 2.12 -0.91
C ILE A 518 14.23 2.96 0.36
N VAL A 519 14.53 4.25 0.27
CA VAL A 519 14.31 5.22 1.35
C VAL A 519 13.12 6.10 0.99
N ASP A 520 12.15 6.23 1.89
CA ASP A 520 11.06 7.19 1.74
C ASP A 520 11.60 8.61 1.89
N GLU A 521 11.44 9.42 0.85
CA GLU A 521 11.90 10.80 0.78
C GLU A 521 11.34 11.69 1.91
N GLN A 522 10.10 11.44 2.35
CA GLN A 522 9.44 12.27 3.37
C GLN A 522 9.69 11.83 4.79
N THR A 523 10.05 10.56 5.01
CA THR A 523 10.22 10.03 6.37
C THR A 523 11.67 9.64 6.66
N GLY A 524 12.52 9.53 5.63
CA GLY A 524 13.89 8.99 5.74
C GLY A 524 13.92 7.51 6.13
N ARG A 525 12.77 6.83 6.07
CA ARG A 525 12.62 5.43 6.50
C ARG A 525 13.02 4.50 5.38
N ILE A 526 13.64 3.39 5.75
CA ILE A 526 13.88 2.29 4.82
C ILE A 526 12.54 1.60 4.58
N MET A 527 12.06 1.65 3.35
CA MET A 527 10.86 0.96 2.91
C MET A 527 11.22 -0.47 2.52
N GLU A 528 11.38 -1.32 3.54
CA GLU A 528 11.77 -2.71 3.33
C GLU A 528 10.72 -3.49 2.55
N GLY A 529 11.20 -4.36 1.65
CA GLY A 529 10.40 -5.14 0.72
C GLY A 529 9.82 -4.35 -0.46
N ARG A 530 9.91 -3.02 -0.49
CA ARG A 530 9.52 -2.21 -1.64
C ARG A 530 10.56 -2.29 -2.75
N ARG A 531 10.08 -2.47 -3.98
CA ARG A 531 10.88 -2.39 -5.20
C ARG A 531 10.37 -1.26 -6.07
N TYR A 532 11.28 -0.68 -6.85
CA TYR A 532 10.87 0.19 -7.93
C TYR A 532 10.28 -0.68 -9.04
N SER A 533 9.11 -0.29 -9.54
CA SER A 533 8.48 -0.97 -10.65
C SER A 533 9.30 -0.84 -11.93
N ASP A 534 8.90 -1.59 -12.96
CA ASP A 534 9.26 -1.29 -14.34
C ASP A 534 10.75 -1.46 -14.68
N GLY A 535 11.41 -2.45 -14.09
CA GLY A 535 12.83 -2.73 -14.34
C GLY A 535 13.80 -1.73 -13.68
N LEU A 536 13.29 -0.66 -13.05
CA LEU A 536 14.13 0.36 -12.41
C LEU A 536 14.90 -0.20 -11.22
N HIS A 537 14.30 -1.09 -10.44
CA HIS A 537 14.98 -1.71 -9.30
C HIS A 537 16.15 -2.57 -9.78
N GLN A 538 15.93 -3.38 -10.81
CA GLN A 538 16.93 -4.19 -11.48
C GLN A 538 18.03 -3.32 -12.10
N ALA A 539 17.68 -2.16 -12.68
CA ALA A 539 18.64 -1.19 -13.19
C ALA A 539 19.53 -0.59 -12.08
N ILE A 540 18.97 -0.32 -10.89
CA ILE A 540 19.73 0.15 -9.71
C ILE A 540 20.60 -0.97 -9.15
N GLU A 541 20.09 -2.20 -9.06
CA GLU A 541 20.87 -3.38 -8.67
C GLU A 541 22.06 -3.56 -9.62
N ALA A 542 21.83 -3.48 -10.93
CA ALA A 542 22.86 -3.54 -11.94
C ALA A 542 23.87 -2.38 -11.81
N LYS A 543 23.40 -1.13 -11.58
CA LYS A 543 24.25 0.05 -11.34
C LYS A 543 25.22 -0.19 -10.18
N GLU A 544 24.72 -0.65 -9.04
CA GLU A 544 25.49 -0.86 -7.81
C GLU A 544 26.26 -2.20 -7.76
N ASN A 545 26.21 -3.00 -8.83
CA ASN A 545 26.83 -4.35 -8.91
C ASN A 545 26.26 -5.35 -7.90
N VAL A 546 24.98 -5.18 -7.56
CA VAL A 546 24.20 -6.15 -6.77
C VAL A 546 23.70 -7.26 -7.71
N LYS A 547 23.45 -8.46 -7.17
CA LYS A 547 22.85 -9.56 -7.94
C LYS A 547 21.45 -9.13 -8.39
N VAL A 548 21.24 -9.03 -9.70
CA VAL A 548 19.93 -8.73 -10.29
C VAL A 548 18.99 -9.90 -10.00
N GLU A 549 17.86 -9.63 -9.36
CA GLU A 549 16.83 -10.63 -9.12
C GLU A 549 15.91 -10.80 -10.34
N ASP A 550 15.32 -12.00 -10.50
CA ASP A 550 14.42 -12.31 -11.62
C ASP A 550 13.24 -11.32 -11.67
N ALA A 551 12.75 -11.06 -12.89
CA ALA A 551 11.58 -10.21 -13.09
C ALA A 551 10.39 -10.75 -12.27
N SER A 552 9.74 -9.84 -11.57
CA SER A 552 8.61 -10.15 -10.70
C SER A 552 7.31 -9.69 -11.35
N GLN A 553 6.33 -10.59 -11.46
CA GLN A 553 5.00 -10.27 -11.97
C GLN A 553 4.06 -9.91 -10.82
N THR A 554 3.18 -8.93 -11.05
CA THR A 554 2.09 -8.57 -10.13
C THR A 554 1.04 -9.69 -10.05
N TYR A 555 0.84 -10.26 -8.87
CA TYR A 555 -0.23 -11.24 -8.61
C TYR A 555 -1.48 -10.60 -8.01
N ALA A 556 -1.30 -9.56 -7.21
CA ALA A 556 -2.41 -8.82 -6.64
C ALA A 556 -1.97 -7.39 -6.34
N THR A 557 -2.86 -6.44 -6.54
CA THR A 557 -2.60 -5.02 -6.25
C THR A 557 -3.86 -4.36 -5.74
N VAL A 558 -3.74 -3.40 -4.81
CA VAL A 558 -4.83 -2.54 -4.36
C VAL A 558 -4.26 -1.20 -3.88
N THR A 559 -4.92 -0.09 -4.19
CA THR A 559 -4.59 1.20 -3.58
C THR A 559 -5.17 1.31 -2.17
N LEU A 560 -4.49 2.00 -1.26
CA LEU A 560 -5.03 2.25 0.08
C LEU A 560 -6.40 2.97 0.01
N GLN A 561 -6.55 3.86 -0.97
CA GLN A 561 -7.80 4.54 -1.27
C GLN A 561 -8.96 3.55 -1.48
N ASN A 562 -8.81 2.62 -2.43
CA ASN A 562 -9.86 1.65 -2.74
C ASN A 562 -10.03 0.63 -1.63
N TYR A 563 -8.95 0.25 -0.93
CA TYR A 563 -9.06 -0.62 0.24
C TYR A 563 -9.98 -0.04 1.32
N PHE A 564 -9.74 1.22 1.74
CA PHE A 564 -10.54 1.85 2.78
C PHE A 564 -11.97 2.20 2.34
N ARG A 565 -12.20 2.42 1.04
CA ARG A 565 -13.56 2.62 0.47
C ARG A 565 -14.45 1.37 0.59
N MET A 566 -13.89 0.18 0.82
CA MET A 566 -14.68 -1.05 0.98
C MET A 566 -15.34 -1.22 2.35
N TYR A 567 -14.90 -0.47 3.36
CA TYR A 567 -15.50 -0.53 4.70
C TYR A 567 -16.93 0.03 4.68
N HIS A 568 -17.84 -0.61 5.41
CA HIS A 568 -19.20 -0.07 5.62
C HIS A 568 -19.16 1.31 6.26
N LYS A 569 -18.28 1.51 7.25
CA LYS A 569 -18.06 2.79 7.90
C LYS A 569 -16.56 3.05 8.09
N LEU A 570 -16.11 4.23 7.67
CA LEU A 570 -14.74 4.70 7.78
C LEU A 570 -14.72 6.02 8.55
N CYS A 571 -13.78 6.18 9.48
CA CYS A 571 -13.52 7.44 10.14
C CYS A 571 -12.02 7.62 10.40
N GLY A 572 -11.62 8.79 10.85
CA GLY A 572 -10.22 9.03 11.18
C GLY A 572 -9.99 10.18 12.13
N MET A 573 -8.82 10.21 12.75
CA MET A 573 -8.41 11.30 13.62
C MET A 573 -7.02 11.79 13.25
N THR A 574 -6.79 13.08 13.38
CA THR A 574 -5.46 13.68 13.17
C THR A 574 -5.40 15.06 13.81
N GLY A 575 -4.21 15.63 13.95
CA GLY A 575 -4.05 17.03 14.35
C GLY A 575 -4.20 18.02 13.21
N THR A 576 -4.23 17.57 11.95
CA THR A 576 -4.06 18.45 10.79
C THR A 576 -4.77 17.93 9.53
N ALA A 577 -6.11 17.88 9.49
CA ALA A 577 -6.90 17.39 8.34
C ALA A 577 -7.50 18.49 7.46
N THR A 578 -7.73 19.69 8.01
CA THR A 578 -8.52 20.76 7.38
C THR A 578 -7.90 21.25 6.08
N THR A 579 -6.57 21.14 5.93
CA THR A 579 -5.87 21.50 4.68
C THR A 579 -6.29 20.60 3.51
N GLU A 580 -6.54 19.31 3.79
CA GLU A 580 -6.89 18.29 2.80
C GLU A 580 -8.37 17.90 2.81
N ALA A 581 -9.23 18.70 3.45
CA ALA A 581 -10.66 18.40 3.57
C ALA A 581 -11.35 18.17 2.21
N GLY A 582 -10.89 18.88 1.16
CA GLY A 582 -11.36 18.66 -0.20
C GLY A 582 -10.99 17.29 -0.76
N GLU A 583 -9.75 16.84 -0.52
CA GLU A 583 -9.27 15.51 -0.93
C GLU A 583 -10.04 14.41 -0.19
N PHE A 584 -10.15 14.50 1.14
CA PHE A 584 -10.90 13.53 1.97
C PHE A 584 -12.36 13.35 1.52
N TRP A 585 -13.06 14.44 1.20
CA TRP A 585 -14.42 14.37 0.69
C TRP A 585 -14.50 13.81 -0.74
N SER A 586 -13.57 14.22 -1.61
CA SER A 586 -13.60 13.82 -3.02
C SER A 586 -13.36 12.32 -3.18
N ILE A 587 -12.41 11.75 -2.43
CA ILE A 587 -12.00 10.34 -2.51
C ILE A 587 -12.84 9.45 -1.57
N TYR A 588 -12.90 9.79 -0.27
CA TYR A 588 -13.43 8.90 0.77
C TYR A 588 -14.82 9.30 1.27
N LYS A 589 -15.37 10.44 0.83
CA LYS A 589 -16.61 11.04 1.38
C LYS A 589 -16.52 11.32 2.88
N LEU A 590 -15.31 11.53 3.39
CA LEU A 590 -15.06 11.87 4.79
C LEU A 590 -15.12 13.39 4.97
N ASP A 591 -16.01 13.85 5.84
CA ASP A 591 -16.08 15.25 6.25
C ASP A 591 -15.10 15.52 7.40
N VAL A 592 -14.46 16.69 7.42
CA VAL A 592 -13.50 17.09 8.46
C VAL A 592 -14.17 18.04 9.43
N VAL A 593 -14.13 17.71 10.73
CA VAL A 593 -14.65 18.54 11.81
C VAL A 593 -13.50 18.95 12.74
N GLU A 594 -13.26 20.25 12.86
CA GLU A 594 -12.27 20.80 13.78
C GLU A 594 -12.82 20.82 15.21
N ILE A 595 -12.19 20.05 16.09
CA ILE A 595 -12.58 19.93 17.50
C ILE A 595 -11.86 21.00 18.31
N PRO A 596 -12.56 21.75 19.17
CA PRO A 596 -11.93 22.76 20.01
C PRO A 596 -10.97 22.10 21.00
N THR A 597 -9.90 22.82 21.35
CA THR A 597 -8.97 22.38 22.39
C THR A 597 -9.61 22.48 23.77
N ASN A 598 -9.29 21.56 24.67
CA ASN A 598 -9.76 21.61 26.06
C ASN A 598 -9.30 22.89 26.78
N ARG A 599 -8.09 23.34 26.45
CA ARG A 599 -7.48 24.57 26.97
C ARG A 599 -6.91 25.41 25.83
N VAL A 600 -7.05 26.73 25.94
CA VAL A 600 -6.58 27.68 24.93
C VAL A 600 -5.07 27.56 24.73
N ILE A 601 -4.64 27.49 23.47
CA ILE A 601 -3.23 27.40 23.09
C ILE A 601 -2.50 28.70 23.47
N SER A 602 -1.41 28.58 24.23
CA SER A 602 -0.56 29.71 24.65
C SER A 602 0.79 29.77 23.91
N ARG A 603 1.03 28.84 22.96
CA ARG A 603 2.24 28.78 22.13
C ARG A 603 2.38 30.03 21.26
N LYS A 604 3.60 30.56 21.18
CA LYS A 604 3.96 31.66 20.27
C LYS A 604 4.60 31.11 19.00
N ASP A 605 3.97 31.34 17.85
CA ASP A 605 4.50 30.97 16.54
C ASP A 605 5.14 32.21 15.90
N GLU A 606 6.47 32.20 15.79
CA GLU A 606 7.25 33.32 15.26
C GLU A 606 7.33 33.28 13.73
N GLN A 607 7.66 34.42 13.10
CA GLN A 607 7.85 34.49 11.65
C GLN A 607 9.19 33.85 11.23
N ASP A 608 9.21 33.23 10.05
CA ASP A 608 10.38 32.53 9.51
C ASP A 608 11.62 33.44 9.42
N TYR A 609 12.77 32.90 9.82
CA TYR A 609 14.07 33.50 9.57
C TYR A 609 14.60 33.01 8.23
N VAL A 610 14.73 33.93 7.28
CA VAL A 610 15.19 33.59 5.93
C VAL A 610 16.62 34.06 5.73
N TYR A 611 17.47 33.13 5.30
CA TYR A 611 18.90 33.30 5.02
C TYR A 611 19.19 33.15 3.54
N ARG A 612 20.33 33.67 3.10
CA ARG A 612 20.78 33.55 1.71
C ARG A 612 21.37 32.17 1.43
N THR A 613 22.17 31.65 2.37
CA THR A 613 22.88 30.38 2.21
C THR A 613 22.52 29.34 3.27
N VAL A 614 22.67 28.06 2.93
CA VAL A 614 22.46 26.94 3.88
C VAL A 614 23.44 27.02 5.07
N ARG A 615 24.68 27.49 4.83
CA ARG A 615 25.72 27.57 5.86
C ARG A 615 25.36 28.57 6.96
N GLU A 616 24.85 29.74 6.60
CA GLU A 616 24.39 30.76 7.55
C GLU A 616 23.22 30.24 8.38
N LYS A 617 22.24 29.64 7.70
CA LYS A 617 21.07 29.01 8.31
C LYS A 617 21.45 28.06 9.44
N TYR A 618 22.34 27.09 9.19
CA TYR A 618 22.71 26.09 10.20
C TYR A 618 23.56 26.65 11.35
N ASN A 619 24.39 27.67 11.08
CA ASN A 619 25.10 28.37 12.16
C ASN A 619 24.12 29.09 13.09
N ALA A 620 23.13 29.80 12.53
CA ALA A 620 22.12 30.49 13.31
C ALA A 620 21.21 29.53 14.09
N VAL A 621 20.84 28.38 13.49
CA VAL A 621 20.14 27.30 14.20
C VAL A 621 20.95 26.82 15.40
N ALA A 622 22.24 26.54 15.23
CA ALA A 622 23.10 26.08 16.32
C ALA A 622 23.26 27.13 17.43
N GLU A 623 23.31 28.41 17.10
CA GLU A 623 23.36 29.52 18.06
C GLU A 623 22.07 29.66 18.87
N GLU A 624 20.91 29.56 18.21
CA GLU A 624 19.63 29.63 18.90
C GLU A 624 19.42 28.42 19.83
N ILE A 625 19.84 27.22 19.43
CA ILE A 625 19.82 26.02 20.30
C ILE A 625 20.66 26.25 21.56
N VAL A 626 21.89 26.77 21.42
CA VAL A 626 22.77 27.04 22.57
C VAL A 626 22.10 28.02 23.53
N LYS A 627 21.59 29.15 23.02
CA LYS A 627 20.91 30.18 23.82
C LYS A 627 19.71 29.65 24.59
N LEU A 628 18.88 28.81 23.96
CA LEU A 628 17.71 28.21 24.60
C LEU A 628 18.10 27.18 25.65
N THR A 629 19.14 26.39 25.38
CA THR A 629 19.66 25.36 26.29
C THR A 629 20.29 26.00 27.53
N GLU A 630 21.05 27.09 27.37
CA GLU A 630 21.62 27.88 28.47
C GLU A 630 20.54 28.52 29.34
N ALA A 631 19.38 28.85 28.77
CA ALA A 631 18.19 29.29 29.50
C ALA A 631 17.43 28.13 30.18
N GLY A 632 17.93 26.89 30.11
CA GLY A 632 17.32 25.71 30.71
C GLY A 632 16.09 25.16 29.97
N ARG A 633 15.80 25.67 28.76
CA ARG A 633 14.63 25.24 27.98
C ARG A 633 14.93 23.97 27.18
N PRO A 634 14.00 23.00 27.11
CA PRO A 634 14.10 21.91 26.16
C PRO A 634 13.88 22.39 24.73
N VAL A 635 14.61 21.78 23.79
CA VAL A 635 14.58 22.14 22.37
C VAL A 635 14.35 20.90 21.52
N LEU A 636 13.32 20.95 20.68
CA LEU A 636 13.08 19.96 19.62
C LEU A 636 13.42 20.58 18.26
N VAL A 637 14.39 19.99 17.57
CA VAL A 637 14.86 20.42 16.25
C VAL A 637 14.31 19.47 15.20
N GLY A 638 13.48 19.96 14.27
CA GLY A 638 12.97 19.19 13.14
C GLY A 638 13.80 19.41 11.88
N THR A 639 14.34 18.33 11.31
CA THR A 639 15.08 18.34 10.03
C THR A 639 14.31 17.59 8.95
N THR A 640 14.68 17.75 7.68
CA THR A 640 14.06 17.07 6.53
C THR A 640 14.77 15.77 6.14
N SER A 641 16.05 15.63 6.47
CA SER A 641 16.84 14.43 6.15
C SER A 641 17.76 14.00 7.28
N VAL A 642 18.20 12.72 7.23
CA VAL A 642 19.15 12.14 8.17
C VAL A 642 20.51 12.82 8.07
N GLU A 643 20.96 13.17 6.86
CA GLU A 643 22.22 13.88 6.63
C GLU A 643 22.25 15.23 7.38
N ILE A 644 21.15 15.99 7.33
CA ILE A 644 21.02 17.27 8.03
C ILE A 644 21.04 17.06 9.55
N SER A 645 20.35 16.03 10.03
CA SER A 645 20.38 15.64 11.44
C SER A 645 21.79 15.31 11.93
N GLU A 646 22.57 14.56 11.15
CA GLU A 646 23.96 14.25 11.48
C GLU A 646 24.89 15.47 11.40
N LEU A 647 24.69 16.34 10.41
CA LEU A 647 25.42 17.59 10.29
C LEU A 647 25.21 18.48 11.52
N LEU A 648 23.95 18.68 11.92
CA LEU A 648 23.62 19.44 13.13
C LEU A 648 24.15 18.77 14.39
N SER A 649 24.07 17.44 14.47
CA SER A 649 24.64 16.68 15.58
C SER A 649 26.14 16.97 15.73
N ARG A 650 26.91 16.93 14.62
CA ARG A 650 28.35 17.27 14.64
C ARG A 650 28.57 18.71 15.11
N MET A 651 27.78 19.67 14.63
CA MET A 651 27.90 21.08 15.03
C MET A 651 27.61 21.30 16.51
N LEU A 652 26.60 20.63 17.06
CA LEU A 652 26.25 20.71 18.49
C LEU A 652 27.29 20.02 19.38
N LYS A 653 27.88 18.89 18.95
CA LYS A 653 29.00 18.23 19.65
C LYS A 653 30.20 19.17 19.79
N LEU A 654 30.55 19.88 18.71
CA LEU A 654 31.65 20.86 18.72
C LEU A 654 31.40 22.02 19.70
N ARG A 655 30.13 22.36 19.94
CA ARG A 655 29.71 23.41 20.88
C ARG A 655 29.44 22.88 22.30
N GLY A 656 29.70 21.60 22.57
CA GLY A 656 29.53 21.00 23.90
C GLY A 656 28.09 20.73 24.33
N ILE A 657 27.12 20.79 23.41
CA ILE A 657 25.70 20.56 23.71
C ILE A 657 25.38 19.07 23.61
N LYS A 658 24.89 18.48 24.71
CA LYS A 658 24.35 17.12 24.72
C LYS A 658 23.02 17.10 23.98
N HIS A 659 22.85 16.14 23.08
CA HIS A 659 21.64 16.00 22.29
C HIS A 659 21.42 14.54 21.89
N ASN A 660 20.16 14.21 21.59
CA ASN A 660 19.76 12.94 21.02
C ASN A 660 19.31 13.12 19.57
N VAL A 661 19.50 12.10 18.73
CA VAL A 661 19.10 12.13 17.32
C VAL A 661 18.12 10.98 17.05
N LEU A 662 16.98 11.31 16.44
CA LEU A 662 15.93 10.38 16.05
C LEU A 662 15.94 10.25 14.52
N ASN A 663 16.26 9.06 14.03
CA ASN A 663 16.45 8.77 12.60
C ASN A 663 15.37 7.84 12.02
N ALA A 664 14.25 7.65 12.72
CA ALA A 664 13.13 6.78 12.32
C ALA A 664 13.52 5.30 12.08
N LYS A 665 14.61 4.81 12.71
CA LYS A 665 15.11 3.43 12.56
C LYS A 665 14.67 2.49 13.68
N MET A 666 14.53 2.98 14.91
CA MET A 666 14.18 2.16 16.08
C MET A 666 13.05 2.80 16.87
N HIS A 667 11.80 2.42 16.57
CA HIS A 667 10.62 3.10 17.09
C HIS A 667 10.48 3.08 18.62
N GLN A 668 10.81 1.96 19.28
CA GLN A 668 10.73 1.86 20.74
C GLN A 668 11.74 2.78 21.43
N ARG A 669 13.02 2.70 21.03
CA ARG A 669 14.08 3.56 21.57
C ARG A 669 13.83 5.04 21.30
N GLU A 670 13.22 5.36 20.16
CA GLU A 670 12.79 6.72 19.85
C GLU A 670 11.67 7.21 20.78
N ALA A 671 10.71 6.35 21.11
CA ALA A 671 9.64 6.70 22.04
C ALA A 671 10.20 7.04 23.43
N ASP A 672 11.19 6.29 23.91
CA ASP A 672 11.86 6.56 25.20
C ASP A 672 12.57 7.92 25.18
N ILE A 673 13.33 8.20 24.12
CA ILE A 673 14.02 9.49 23.95
C ILE A 673 13.01 10.65 23.88
N VAL A 674 11.87 10.45 23.22
CA VAL A 674 10.83 11.49 23.08
C VAL A 674 10.14 11.75 24.41
N ALA A 675 9.91 10.72 25.23
CA ALA A 675 9.33 10.86 26.56
C ALA A 675 10.21 11.73 27.47
N GLU A 676 11.53 11.65 27.33
CA GLU A 676 12.51 12.46 28.06
C GLU A 676 12.80 13.83 27.41
N ALA A 677 12.35 14.07 26.17
CA ALA A 677 12.67 15.29 25.42
C ALA A 677 12.14 16.59 26.07
N GLY A 678 11.18 16.48 26.99
CA GLY A 678 10.60 17.62 27.70
C GLY A 678 11.34 18.02 29.00
N GLN A 679 12.47 17.39 29.32
CA GLN A 679 13.26 17.71 30.52
C GLN A 679 14.10 19.00 30.35
N PRO A 680 14.42 19.73 31.44
CA PRO A 680 15.20 20.97 31.35
C PRO A 680 16.54 20.81 30.62
N GLY A 681 16.83 21.71 29.68
CA GLY A 681 18.08 21.71 28.89
C GLY A 681 18.26 20.52 27.94
N GLN A 682 17.24 19.68 27.75
CA GLN A 682 17.32 18.54 26.84
C GLN A 682 17.18 19.00 25.38
N VAL A 683 18.08 18.53 24.51
CA VAL A 683 18.01 18.80 23.06
C VAL A 683 17.77 17.50 22.31
N THR A 684 16.75 17.51 21.45
CA THR A 684 16.37 16.36 20.62
C THR A 684 16.28 16.80 19.17
N ILE A 685 17.00 16.12 18.29
CA ILE A 685 16.93 16.32 16.84
C ILE A 685 16.06 15.20 16.26
N ALA A 686 15.01 15.56 15.54
CA ALA A 686 14.09 14.65 14.89
C ALA A 686 14.19 14.81 13.37
N THR A 687 14.57 13.73 12.69
CA THR A 687 14.44 13.66 11.24
C THR A 687 12.97 13.51 10.88
N ASN A 688 12.46 14.43 10.07
CA ASN A 688 11.07 14.58 9.67
C ASN A 688 10.12 14.55 10.88
N MET A 689 9.34 13.48 10.98
CA MET A 689 8.35 13.26 12.03
C MET A 689 8.72 12.04 12.90
N ALA A 690 10.01 11.76 13.09
CA ALA A 690 10.45 10.74 14.03
C ALA A 690 9.87 11.00 15.44
N GLY A 691 9.52 9.93 16.16
CA GLY A 691 8.82 10.06 17.45
C GLY A 691 7.33 10.47 17.34
N ARG A 692 6.65 10.18 16.22
CA ARG A 692 5.20 10.34 16.08
C ARG A 692 4.43 9.38 16.99
N GLY A 693 3.27 9.84 17.47
CA GLY A 693 2.42 9.08 18.39
C GLY A 693 2.87 9.09 19.85
N THR A 694 4.01 9.72 20.18
CA THR A 694 4.49 9.88 21.57
C THR A 694 4.37 11.33 22.02
N ASP A 695 3.88 11.53 23.24
CA ASP A 695 3.70 12.85 23.87
C ASP A 695 4.96 13.33 24.58
N ILE A 696 5.27 14.63 24.45
CA ILE A 696 6.42 15.26 25.12
C ILE A 696 5.87 15.98 26.35
N LYS A 697 6.02 15.36 27.51
CA LYS A 697 5.59 15.95 28.79
C LYS A 697 6.67 16.89 29.32
N LEU A 698 6.29 18.10 29.69
CA LEU A 698 7.23 19.08 30.25
C LEU A 698 7.64 18.69 31.67
N GLY A 699 8.94 18.62 31.92
CA GLY A 699 9.51 18.36 33.24
C GLY A 699 9.33 19.52 34.22
N PRO A 700 9.68 19.33 35.51
CA PRO A 700 9.60 20.37 36.53
C PRO A 700 10.46 21.60 36.16
N GLY A 701 9.95 22.82 36.33
CA GLY A 701 10.68 24.07 36.04
C GLY A 701 10.69 24.51 34.58
N VAL A 702 10.22 23.67 33.65
CA VAL A 702 10.25 23.96 32.20
C VAL A 702 9.17 24.97 31.79
N LYS A 703 8.01 24.95 32.45
CA LYS A 703 6.91 25.88 32.12
C LYS A 703 7.31 27.32 32.44
N GLU A 704 8.00 27.53 33.56
CA GLU A 704 8.54 28.81 34.00
C GLU A 704 9.64 29.31 33.06
N ALA A 705 10.45 28.40 32.50
CA ALA A 705 11.47 28.72 31.51
C ALA A 705 10.89 29.09 30.12
N GLY A 706 9.57 29.02 29.92
CA GLY A 706 8.90 29.35 28.66
C GLY A 706 8.48 28.14 27.82
N GLY A 707 8.56 26.93 28.40
CA GLY A 707 8.11 25.68 27.78
C GLY A 707 8.98 25.19 26.63
N LEU A 708 8.53 24.14 25.94
CA LEU A 708 9.23 23.52 24.82
C LEU A 708 9.43 24.51 23.66
N ALA A 709 10.66 24.60 23.17
CA ALA A 709 11.00 25.35 21.97
C ALA A 709 11.10 24.41 20.75
N ILE A 710 10.39 24.76 19.68
CA ILE A 710 10.43 24.06 18.41
C ILE A 710 11.28 24.84 17.42
N ILE A 711 12.27 24.19 16.82
CA ILE A 711 13.11 24.75 15.76
C ILE A 711 12.93 23.91 14.50
N GLY A 712 12.33 24.49 13.46
CA GLY A 712 12.32 23.90 12.12
C GLY A 712 13.53 24.37 11.34
N THR A 713 14.35 23.44 10.82
CA THR A 713 15.58 23.81 10.08
C THR A 713 15.33 24.11 8.61
N GLU A 714 14.15 23.73 8.13
CA GLU A 714 13.63 23.92 6.77
C GLU A 714 12.10 23.91 6.82
N ARG A 715 11.47 24.28 5.70
CA ARG A 715 10.03 24.11 5.47
C ARG A 715 9.81 22.83 4.69
N HIS A 716 8.90 21.98 5.17
CA HIS A 716 8.54 20.76 4.45
C HIS A 716 7.75 21.09 3.19
N GLU A 717 7.63 20.13 2.28
CA GLU A 717 6.81 20.26 1.08
C GLU A 717 5.34 20.55 1.40
N SER A 718 4.86 19.99 2.51
CA SER A 718 3.50 20.19 3.00
C SER A 718 3.47 21.07 4.25
N ARG A 719 2.53 22.02 4.26
CA ARG A 719 2.26 22.88 5.42
C ARG A 719 1.75 22.08 6.62
N ARG A 720 1.14 20.92 6.35
CA ARG A 720 0.61 20.01 7.36
C ARG A 720 1.71 19.50 8.29
N VAL A 721 2.81 19.01 7.71
CA VAL A 721 3.97 18.50 8.46
C VAL A 721 4.58 19.59 9.34
N ASP A 722 4.70 20.82 8.83
CA ASP A 722 5.15 21.96 9.63
C ASP A 722 4.21 22.23 10.83
N ARG A 723 2.88 22.16 10.62
CA ARG A 723 1.90 22.32 11.71
C ARG A 723 2.00 21.19 12.74
N GLN A 724 2.28 19.96 12.32
CA GLN A 724 2.51 18.84 13.24
C GLN A 724 3.76 19.04 14.09
N LEU A 725 4.85 19.52 13.48
CA LEU A 725 6.09 19.86 14.20
C LEU A 725 5.83 20.96 15.23
N ARG A 726 5.13 22.04 14.86
CA ARG A 726 4.70 23.09 15.81
C ARG A 726 3.84 22.53 16.93
N GLY A 727 2.90 21.63 16.60
CA GLY A 727 1.99 20.95 17.53
C GLY A 727 2.67 20.05 18.57
N ARG A 728 4.00 19.86 18.49
CA ARG A 728 4.77 19.23 19.57
C ARG A 728 4.87 20.12 20.81
N ALA A 729 4.83 21.44 20.67
CA ALA A 729 4.75 22.39 21.79
C ALA A 729 3.33 22.97 21.95
N GLY A 730 3.03 23.51 23.14
CA GLY A 730 1.76 24.20 23.38
C GLY A 730 0.60 23.31 23.85
N ARG A 731 0.87 22.07 24.28
CA ARG A 731 -0.16 21.06 24.55
C ARG A 731 -0.93 21.38 25.83
N GLN A 732 -2.25 21.18 25.83
CA GLN A 732 -3.14 21.48 26.98
C GLN A 732 -2.93 22.89 27.58
N GLY A 733 -2.63 23.88 26.72
CA GLY A 733 -2.40 25.27 27.11
C GLY A 733 -1.01 25.57 27.69
N ASP A 734 -0.09 24.61 27.69
CA ASP A 734 1.30 24.83 28.13
C ASP A 734 2.00 25.91 27.29
N PRO A 735 2.93 26.69 27.87
CA PRO A 735 3.71 27.65 27.12
C PRO A 735 4.64 26.95 26.13
N GLY A 736 5.02 27.65 25.06
CA GLY A 736 5.99 27.16 24.08
C GLY A 736 6.25 28.16 22.97
N THR A 737 7.26 27.89 22.16
CA THR A 737 7.62 28.72 21.01
C THR A 737 7.88 27.86 19.79
N SER A 738 7.57 28.36 18.59
CA SER A 738 8.02 27.74 17.33
C SER A 738 8.69 28.76 16.41
N GLN A 739 9.85 28.38 15.86
CA GLN A 739 10.66 29.19 14.96
C GLN A 739 11.15 28.33 13.80
N PHE A 740 11.01 28.81 12.57
CA PHE A 740 11.55 28.15 11.38
C PHE A 740 12.72 28.96 10.81
N PHE A 741 13.73 28.25 10.32
CA PHE A 741 14.91 28.77 9.64
C PHE A 741 14.88 28.25 8.21
N VAL A 742 14.97 29.13 7.21
CA VAL A 742 14.83 28.78 5.79
C VAL A 742 15.96 29.43 5.00
N SER A 743 16.47 28.76 3.98
CA SER A 743 17.44 29.32 3.03
C SER A 743 16.85 29.39 1.62
N LEU A 744 17.31 30.36 0.81
CA LEU A 744 17.00 30.41 -0.62
C LEU A 744 17.53 29.21 -1.41
N GLU A 745 18.55 28.53 -0.87
CA GLU A 745 19.16 27.34 -1.44
C GLU A 745 18.40 26.05 -1.10
N ASP A 746 17.41 26.11 -0.19
CA ASP A 746 16.61 24.94 0.18
C ASP A 746 15.78 24.43 -1.02
N ASN A 747 15.54 23.11 -1.09
CA ASN A 747 14.86 22.47 -2.23
C ASN A 747 13.52 23.10 -2.61
N LEU A 748 12.67 23.39 -1.61
CA LEU A 748 11.37 24.05 -1.81
C LEU A 748 11.53 25.42 -2.50
N MET A 749 12.54 26.20 -2.09
CA MET A 749 12.81 27.54 -2.63
C MET A 749 13.44 27.48 -4.01
N ARG A 750 14.31 26.49 -4.26
CA ARG A 750 14.94 26.23 -5.56
C ARG A 750 13.91 25.96 -6.65
N LEU A 751 12.92 25.13 -6.34
CA LEU A 751 11.90 24.64 -7.27
C LEU A 751 10.74 25.64 -7.50
N PHE A 752 10.33 26.40 -6.47
CA PHE A 752 9.06 27.15 -6.53
C PHE A 752 9.12 28.63 -6.09
N GLY A 753 10.17 29.08 -5.39
CA GLY A 753 10.17 30.38 -4.71
C GLY A 753 10.93 31.53 -5.40
N SER A 754 11.71 31.29 -6.44
CA SER A 754 12.92 32.11 -6.64
C SER A 754 12.76 33.43 -7.41
N GLU A 755 11.79 33.59 -8.31
CA GLU A 755 11.82 34.75 -9.23
C GLU A 755 11.50 36.09 -8.53
N ARG A 756 10.45 36.13 -7.71
CA ARG A 756 10.06 37.35 -6.98
C ARG A 756 10.93 37.63 -5.77
N ILE A 757 11.30 36.59 -5.02
CA ILE A 757 12.02 36.75 -3.74
C ILE A 757 13.47 37.15 -4.00
N SER A 758 14.15 36.52 -4.97
CA SER A 758 15.52 36.91 -5.34
C SER A 758 15.58 38.35 -5.87
N ASN A 759 14.62 38.76 -6.71
CA ASN A 759 14.54 40.14 -7.22
C ASN A 759 14.30 41.18 -6.12
N ILE A 760 13.52 40.84 -5.09
CA ILE A 760 13.29 41.71 -3.93
C ILE A 760 14.58 41.81 -3.09
N MET A 761 15.29 40.70 -2.85
CA MET A 761 16.52 40.69 -2.06
C MET A 761 17.65 41.49 -2.73
N VAL A 762 17.84 41.33 -4.04
CA VAL A 762 18.81 42.12 -4.80
C VAL A 762 18.47 43.61 -4.77
N ARG A 763 17.17 43.97 -4.84
CA ARG A 763 16.71 45.37 -4.76
C ARG A 763 16.80 45.95 -3.35
N MET A 764 16.72 45.12 -2.31
CA MET A 764 16.85 45.52 -0.90
C MET A 764 18.31 45.62 -0.43
N GLY A 765 19.29 45.15 -1.22
CA GLY A 765 20.72 45.33 -0.92
C GLY A 765 21.19 44.56 0.31
N ILE A 766 20.57 43.42 0.61
CA ILE A 766 20.82 42.64 1.83
C ILE A 766 22.19 41.97 1.75
N GLU A 767 23.05 42.24 2.73
CA GLU A 767 24.41 41.71 2.82
C GLU A 767 24.43 40.26 3.37
N GLU A 768 25.54 39.55 3.16
CA GLU A 768 25.74 38.21 3.72
C GLU A 768 25.70 38.28 5.26
N GLY A 769 24.91 37.40 5.89
CA GLY A 769 24.71 37.34 7.35
C GLY A 769 23.48 38.06 7.91
N GLU A 770 22.71 38.84 7.13
CA GLU A 770 21.47 39.48 7.62
C GLU A 770 20.25 38.55 7.57
N VAL A 771 19.50 38.50 8.68
CA VAL A 771 18.24 37.73 8.78
C VAL A 771 17.09 38.54 8.20
N ILE A 772 16.33 37.93 7.28
CA ILE A 772 15.12 38.54 6.75
C ILE A 772 13.91 37.97 7.47
N GLN A 773 13.17 38.83 8.18
CA GLN A 773 11.93 38.47 8.84
C GLN A 773 10.81 39.39 8.34
N HIS A 774 10.05 38.93 7.33
CA HIS A 774 8.95 39.72 6.77
C HIS A 774 7.78 38.84 6.31
N SER A 775 6.55 39.22 6.67
CA SER A 775 5.32 38.45 6.42
C SER A 775 5.07 38.16 4.93
N MET A 776 5.50 39.06 4.02
CA MET A 776 5.41 38.84 2.58
C MET A 776 6.22 37.62 2.10
N ILE A 777 7.37 37.35 2.73
CA ILE A 777 8.25 36.24 2.35
C ILE A 777 7.66 34.93 2.88
N THR A 778 7.25 34.91 4.15
CA THR A 778 6.53 33.77 4.74
C THR A 778 5.29 33.39 3.90
N ASN A 779 4.47 34.37 3.51
CA ASN A 779 3.31 34.14 2.62
C ASN A 779 3.70 33.61 1.23
N SER A 780 4.88 33.94 0.73
CA SER A 780 5.37 33.44 -0.56
C SER A 780 5.84 31.99 -0.45
N ILE A 781 6.46 31.62 0.68
CA ILE A 781 6.81 30.24 1.01
C ILE A 781 5.54 29.38 1.15
N GLU A 782 4.51 29.88 1.84
CA GLU A 782 3.23 29.17 1.97
C GLU A 782 2.56 28.91 0.60
N ARG A 783 2.69 29.85 -0.35
CA ARG A 783 2.20 29.65 -1.73
C ARG A 783 2.99 28.58 -2.48
N ALA A 784 4.30 28.50 -2.25
CA ALA A 784 5.15 27.46 -2.82
C ALA A 784 4.73 26.08 -2.29
N GLN A 785 4.56 25.92 -0.97
CA GLN A 785 4.06 24.69 -0.35
C GLN A 785 2.71 24.26 -0.95
N LYS A 786 1.76 25.20 -1.04
CA LYS A 786 0.44 24.92 -1.62
C LYS A 786 0.52 24.40 -3.07
N LYS A 787 1.43 24.94 -3.88
CA LYS A 787 1.63 24.49 -5.26
C LYS A 787 2.21 23.07 -5.34
N VAL A 788 3.10 22.71 -4.40
CA VAL A 788 3.62 21.34 -4.28
C VAL A 788 2.52 20.38 -3.84
N GLU A 789 1.71 20.77 -2.85
CA GLU A 789 0.55 20.00 -2.39
C GLU A 789 -0.45 19.75 -3.52
N GLU A 790 -0.79 20.77 -4.32
CA GLU A 790 -1.67 20.64 -5.50
C GLU A 790 -1.09 19.67 -6.56
N ASN A 791 0.23 19.68 -6.78
CA ASN A 791 0.88 18.75 -7.70
C ASN A 791 0.82 17.30 -7.18
N ASN A 792 1.15 17.11 -5.90
CA ASN A 792 1.09 15.80 -5.24
C ASN A 792 -0.34 15.24 -5.22
N PHE A 793 -1.35 16.09 -5.00
CA PHE A 793 -2.75 15.74 -5.14
C PHE A 793 -3.09 15.29 -6.57
N GLY A 794 -2.59 16.00 -7.60
CA GLY A 794 -2.75 15.62 -8.99
C GLY A 794 -2.20 14.22 -9.30
N VAL A 795 -1.01 13.88 -8.78
CA VAL A 795 -0.40 12.55 -8.93
C VAL A 795 -1.25 11.47 -8.27
N ARG A 796 -1.65 11.67 -7.01
CA ARG A 796 -2.51 10.72 -6.27
C ARG A 796 -3.86 10.51 -6.94
N LYS A 797 -4.49 11.60 -7.41
CA LYS A 797 -5.76 11.54 -8.11
C LYS A 797 -5.65 10.70 -9.38
N ARG A 798 -4.61 10.92 -10.19
CA ARG A 798 -4.37 10.12 -11.41
C ARG A 798 -4.20 8.65 -11.06
N LEU A 799 -3.38 8.34 -10.05
CA LEU A 799 -3.14 6.96 -9.60
C LEU A 799 -4.45 6.26 -9.19
N LEU A 800 -5.32 6.96 -8.46
CA LEU A 800 -6.66 6.46 -8.12
C LEU A 800 -7.53 6.25 -9.36
N GLU A 801 -7.52 7.16 -10.32
CA GLU A 801 -8.33 7.03 -11.55
C GLU A 801 -7.95 5.80 -12.39
N TYR A 802 -6.66 5.44 -12.44
CA TYR A 802 -6.22 4.17 -13.05
C TYR A 802 -6.66 2.96 -12.23
N ASP A 803 -6.49 2.99 -10.90
CA ASP A 803 -6.90 1.87 -10.04
C ASP A 803 -8.42 1.72 -9.94
N ASP A 804 -9.22 2.77 -10.15
CA ASP A 804 -10.69 2.67 -10.19
C ASP A 804 -11.16 1.77 -11.35
N VAL A 805 -10.44 1.78 -12.47
CA VAL A 805 -10.69 0.87 -13.60
C VAL A 805 -10.40 -0.56 -13.16
N MET A 806 -9.21 -0.80 -12.59
CA MET A 806 -8.82 -2.11 -12.07
C MET A 806 -9.74 -2.61 -10.95
N ASN A 807 -10.22 -1.72 -10.08
CA ASN A 807 -11.06 -2.05 -8.95
C ASN A 807 -12.46 -2.52 -9.40
N SER A 808 -12.99 -1.95 -10.49
CA SER A 808 -14.25 -2.44 -11.05
C SER A 808 -14.13 -3.87 -11.59
N GLN A 809 -13.03 -4.18 -12.29
CA GLN A 809 -12.70 -5.52 -12.77
C GLN A 809 -12.46 -6.49 -11.59
N ARG A 810 -11.67 -6.07 -10.61
CA ARG A 810 -11.33 -6.83 -9.39
C ARG A 810 -12.59 -7.21 -8.61
N THR A 811 -13.56 -6.31 -8.48
CA THR A 811 -14.81 -6.58 -7.76
C THR A 811 -15.57 -7.75 -8.40
N VAL A 812 -15.61 -7.82 -9.73
CA VAL A 812 -16.24 -8.93 -10.46
C VAL A 812 -15.48 -10.23 -10.26
N ILE A 813 -14.16 -10.20 -10.43
CA ILE A 813 -13.31 -11.40 -10.30
C ILE A 813 -13.31 -11.93 -8.86
N TYR A 814 -13.16 -11.06 -7.86
CA TYR A 814 -13.14 -11.48 -6.46
C TYR A 814 -14.51 -11.99 -6.00
N ALA A 815 -15.61 -11.47 -6.55
CA ALA A 815 -16.94 -12.04 -6.32
C ALA A 815 -17.03 -13.47 -6.88
N LYS A 816 -16.62 -13.70 -8.14
CA LYS A 816 -16.61 -15.04 -8.75
C LYS A 816 -15.69 -16.01 -8.01
N ARG A 817 -14.50 -15.55 -7.60
CA ARG A 817 -13.55 -16.34 -6.79
C ARG A 817 -14.15 -16.72 -5.45
N ARG A 818 -14.80 -15.78 -4.76
CA ARG A 818 -15.46 -16.04 -3.47
C ARG A 818 -16.61 -17.05 -3.63
N ASN A 819 -17.41 -16.91 -4.68
CA ASN A 819 -18.47 -17.87 -5.02
C ASN A 819 -17.90 -19.27 -5.26
N ALA A 820 -16.79 -19.38 -6.00
CA ALA A 820 -16.09 -20.64 -6.20
C ALA A 820 -15.46 -21.21 -4.92
N LEU A 821 -14.93 -20.36 -4.04
CA LEU A 821 -14.28 -20.78 -2.80
C LEU A 821 -15.28 -21.38 -1.79
N PHE A 822 -16.41 -20.71 -1.56
CA PHE A 822 -17.45 -21.20 -0.65
C PHE A 822 -18.41 -22.18 -1.32
N GLY A 823 -18.59 -22.09 -2.64
CA GLY A 823 -19.61 -22.82 -3.39
C GLY A 823 -21.00 -22.19 -3.34
N ASP A 824 -21.08 -20.93 -2.91
CA ASP A 824 -22.30 -20.12 -2.91
C ASP A 824 -22.48 -19.53 -4.30
N ARG A 825 -23.70 -19.52 -4.85
CA ARG A 825 -24.02 -18.98 -6.20
C ARG A 825 -23.27 -19.64 -7.38
N LEU A 826 -22.50 -20.71 -7.15
CA LEU A 826 -21.66 -21.34 -8.17
C LEU A 826 -22.47 -21.84 -9.38
N GLU A 827 -23.62 -22.47 -9.14
CA GLU A 827 -24.52 -22.94 -10.20
C GLU A 827 -24.98 -21.78 -11.11
N VAL A 828 -25.25 -20.61 -10.54
CA VAL A 828 -25.65 -19.41 -11.29
C VAL A 828 -24.48 -18.90 -12.14
N ASP A 829 -23.30 -18.81 -11.54
CA ASP A 829 -22.09 -18.40 -12.27
C ASP A 829 -21.78 -19.35 -13.43
N MET A 830 -21.87 -20.67 -13.22
CA MET A 830 -21.66 -21.67 -14.27
C MET A 830 -22.71 -21.59 -15.37
N SER A 831 -23.99 -21.49 -15.01
CA SER A 831 -25.08 -21.35 -15.98
C SER A 831 -24.87 -20.14 -16.88
N ASN A 832 -24.47 -19.00 -16.30
CA ASN A 832 -24.14 -17.80 -17.05
C ASN A 832 -22.92 -18.01 -17.96
N MET A 833 -21.84 -18.65 -17.46
CA MET A 833 -20.66 -18.96 -18.29
C MET A 833 -21.00 -19.87 -19.49
N ILE A 834 -21.83 -20.90 -19.28
CA ILE A 834 -22.26 -21.81 -20.35
C ILE A 834 -23.09 -21.04 -21.37
N PHE A 835 -24.03 -20.21 -20.91
CA PHE A 835 -24.88 -19.40 -21.79
C PHE A 835 -24.06 -18.40 -22.60
N ASP A 836 -23.14 -17.68 -21.97
CA ASP A 836 -22.24 -16.72 -22.62
C ASP A 836 -21.42 -17.40 -23.74
N VAL A 837 -20.83 -18.59 -23.48
CA VAL A 837 -20.06 -19.33 -24.49
C VAL A 837 -20.95 -19.82 -25.63
N VAL A 838 -22.17 -20.26 -25.32
CA VAL A 838 -23.16 -20.66 -26.34
C VAL A 838 -23.53 -19.48 -27.24
N GLU A 839 -23.82 -18.32 -26.65
CA GLU A 839 -24.18 -17.10 -27.39
C GLU A 839 -23.00 -16.58 -28.23
N ASP A 840 -21.78 -16.57 -27.68
CA ASP A 840 -20.55 -16.18 -28.38
C ASP A 840 -20.31 -17.08 -29.61
N VAL A 841 -20.38 -18.41 -29.44
CA VAL A 841 -20.19 -19.38 -30.54
C VAL A 841 -21.28 -19.24 -31.60
N ILE A 842 -22.55 -19.07 -31.22
CA ILE A 842 -23.62 -18.89 -32.22
C ILE A 842 -23.43 -17.57 -32.97
N THR A 843 -23.09 -16.49 -32.28
CA THR A 843 -22.93 -15.16 -32.88
C THR A 843 -21.79 -15.17 -33.90
N GLU A 844 -20.60 -15.64 -33.50
CA GLU A 844 -19.40 -15.67 -34.36
C GLU A 844 -19.63 -16.46 -35.65
N TYR A 845 -20.20 -17.66 -35.54
CA TYR A 845 -20.38 -18.55 -36.70
C TYR A 845 -21.60 -18.22 -37.55
N LYS A 846 -22.60 -17.55 -36.97
CA LYS A 846 -23.76 -17.08 -37.73
C LYS A 846 -23.42 -15.85 -38.56
N GLU A 847 -22.64 -14.92 -38.01
CA GLU A 847 -22.14 -13.76 -38.77
C GLU A 847 -21.27 -14.18 -39.96
N SER A 848 -20.45 -15.21 -39.80
CA SER A 848 -19.63 -15.79 -40.86
C SER A 848 -20.35 -16.82 -41.75
N SER A 849 -21.62 -17.14 -41.46
CA SER A 849 -22.42 -18.14 -42.19
C SER A 849 -21.74 -19.51 -42.31
N ASN A 850 -21.02 -19.94 -41.27
CA ASN A 850 -20.20 -21.15 -41.26
C ASN A 850 -20.75 -22.23 -40.31
N TYR A 851 -21.71 -23.03 -40.80
CA TYR A 851 -22.35 -24.08 -40.01
C TYR A 851 -21.42 -25.25 -39.63
N GLU A 852 -20.52 -25.66 -40.54
CA GLU A 852 -19.55 -26.73 -40.24
C GLU A 852 -18.57 -26.29 -39.13
N GLY A 853 -18.11 -25.04 -39.17
CA GLY A 853 -17.30 -24.45 -38.11
C GLY A 853 -18.04 -24.39 -36.78
N PHE A 854 -19.31 -23.95 -36.79
CA PHE A 854 -20.17 -23.97 -35.60
C PHE A 854 -20.24 -25.36 -34.98
N LYS A 855 -20.51 -26.39 -35.79
CA LYS A 855 -20.63 -27.76 -35.33
C LYS A 855 -19.33 -28.27 -34.70
N LEU A 856 -18.19 -28.01 -35.35
CA LEU A 856 -16.87 -28.39 -34.84
C LEU A 856 -16.54 -27.68 -33.52
N GLU A 857 -16.88 -26.39 -33.40
CA GLU A 857 -16.60 -25.62 -32.20
C GLU A 857 -17.49 -26.04 -31.02
N VAL A 858 -18.75 -26.39 -31.26
CA VAL A 858 -19.65 -26.97 -30.23
C VAL A 858 -19.10 -28.31 -29.72
N ILE A 859 -18.65 -29.19 -30.62
CA ILE A 859 -18.01 -30.46 -30.23
C ILE A 859 -16.72 -30.19 -29.44
N LYS A 860 -15.91 -29.23 -29.88
CA LYS A 860 -14.65 -28.89 -29.22
C LYS A 860 -14.86 -28.33 -27.82
N ASN A 861 -15.87 -27.50 -27.60
CA ASN A 861 -16.08 -26.87 -26.28
C ASN A 861 -16.93 -27.74 -25.37
N PHE A 862 -18.03 -28.30 -25.86
CA PHE A 862 -19.01 -29.00 -25.03
C PHE A 862 -18.94 -30.53 -25.14
N SER A 863 -18.19 -31.09 -26.09
CA SER A 863 -18.22 -32.54 -26.39
C SER A 863 -19.62 -33.05 -26.78
N VAL A 864 -20.48 -32.17 -27.31
CA VAL A 864 -21.84 -32.46 -27.74
C VAL A 864 -21.94 -32.37 -29.27
N ASP A 865 -22.58 -33.35 -29.90
CA ASP A 865 -23.03 -33.25 -31.29
C ASP A 865 -24.45 -32.65 -31.29
N THR A 866 -24.57 -31.38 -31.72
CA THR A 866 -25.83 -30.63 -31.62
C THR A 866 -26.90 -31.14 -32.59
N GLY A 867 -28.16 -31.09 -32.13
CA GLY A 867 -29.33 -31.40 -32.94
C GLY A 867 -29.80 -30.26 -33.85
N ILE A 868 -29.13 -29.09 -33.83
CA ILE A 868 -29.45 -27.93 -34.66
C ILE A 868 -29.03 -28.21 -36.10
N SER A 869 -29.99 -28.26 -37.02
CA SER A 869 -29.71 -28.43 -38.46
C SER A 869 -29.22 -27.14 -39.13
N GLU A 870 -28.52 -27.25 -40.26
CA GLU A 870 -28.07 -26.10 -41.06
C GLU A 870 -29.24 -25.17 -41.46
N GLN A 871 -30.41 -25.73 -41.77
CA GLN A 871 -31.61 -24.95 -42.07
C GLN A 871 -32.11 -24.16 -40.86
N GLU A 872 -32.11 -24.77 -39.67
CA GLU A 872 -32.48 -24.08 -38.43
C GLU A 872 -31.47 -22.99 -38.07
N PHE A 873 -30.18 -23.28 -38.22
CA PHE A 873 -29.09 -22.34 -37.95
C PHE A 873 -29.21 -21.06 -38.78
N ASN A 874 -29.54 -21.20 -40.07
CA ASN A 874 -29.69 -20.07 -40.98
C ASN A 874 -31.03 -19.31 -40.81
N SER A 875 -32.10 -19.98 -40.37
CA SER A 875 -33.45 -19.39 -40.34
C SER A 875 -33.88 -18.77 -39.01
N LYS A 876 -33.43 -19.32 -37.87
CA LYS A 876 -33.83 -18.85 -36.53
C LYS A 876 -33.02 -17.64 -36.08
N LYS A 877 -33.48 -16.92 -35.06
CA LYS A 877 -32.70 -15.83 -34.46
C LYS A 877 -31.61 -16.37 -33.54
N ILE A 878 -30.60 -15.54 -33.24
CA ILE A 878 -29.48 -15.89 -32.35
C ILE A 878 -29.99 -16.36 -30.99
N HIS A 879 -30.93 -15.62 -30.39
CA HIS A 879 -31.52 -15.96 -29.10
C HIS A 879 -32.17 -17.35 -29.08
N ASP A 880 -33.04 -17.66 -30.04
CA ASP A 880 -33.75 -18.96 -30.10
C ASP A 880 -32.79 -20.15 -30.30
N LEU A 881 -31.69 -19.93 -31.04
CA LEU A 881 -30.64 -20.93 -31.20
C LEU A 881 -29.83 -21.11 -29.92
N SER A 882 -29.58 -20.01 -29.20
CA SER A 882 -28.81 -20.01 -27.96
C SER A 882 -29.55 -20.74 -26.85
N GLU A 883 -30.85 -20.47 -26.67
CA GLU A 883 -31.68 -21.22 -25.73
C GLU A 883 -31.69 -22.72 -26.04
N LYS A 884 -31.90 -23.10 -27.30
CA LYS A 884 -31.94 -24.51 -27.70
C LYS A 884 -30.59 -25.21 -27.46
N LEU A 885 -29.48 -24.59 -27.86
CA LEU A 885 -28.15 -25.17 -27.65
C LEU A 885 -27.82 -25.24 -26.15
N PHE A 886 -28.18 -24.22 -25.38
CA PHE A 886 -28.01 -24.18 -23.93
C PHE A 886 -28.75 -25.33 -23.23
N GLU A 887 -30.00 -25.61 -23.60
CA GLU A 887 -30.75 -26.77 -23.10
C GLU A 887 -30.08 -28.11 -23.46
N GLU A 888 -29.66 -28.28 -24.72
CA GLU A 888 -28.99 -29.50 -25.19
C GLU A 888 -27.70 -29.78 -24.41
N VAL A 889 -26.89 -28.72 -24.21
CA VAL A 889 -25.60 -28.77 -23.52
C VAL A 889 -25.76 -28.99 -22.02
N THR A 890 -26.70 -28.30 -21.38
CA THR A 890 -26.97 -28.46 -19.93
C THR A 890 -27.44 -29.89 -19.61
N ALA A 891 -28.36 -30.43 -20.42
CA ALA A 891 -28.83 -31.81 -20.26
C ALA A 891 -27.73 -32.86 -20.49
N PHE A 892 -26.69 -32.54 -21.27
CA PHE A 892 -25.51 -33.39 -21.40
C PHE A 892 -24.62 -33.31 -20.15
N TYR A 893 -24.39 -32.11 -19.63
CA TYR A 893 -23.58 -31.90 -18.44
C TYR A 893 -24.16 -32.63 -17.22
N ASP A 894 -25.46 -32.55 -16.99
CA ASP A 894 -26.14 -33.24 -15.88
C ASP A 894 -25.94 -34.76 -15.95
N ARG A 895 -26.16 -35.35 -17.14
CA ARG A 895 -25.94 -36.79 -17.36
C ARG A 895 -24.49 -37.21 -17.15
N LYS A 896 -23.54 -36.35 -17.53
CA LYS A 896 -22.12 -36.59 -17.35
C LYS A 896 -21.73 -36.53 -15.87
N SER A 897 -22.23 -35.52 -15.16
CA SER A 897 -22.06 -35.36 -13.71
C SER A 897 -22.53 -36.61 -12.95
N ASP A 898 -23.72 -37.12 -13.28
CA ASP A 898 -24.23 -38.39 -12.73
C ASP A 898 -23.31 -39.57 -13.06
N GLY A 899 -22.73 -39.61 -14.26
CA GLY A 899 -21.74 -40.61 -14.67
C GLY A 899 -20.48 -40.61 -13.80
N ILE A 900 -19.92 -39.43 -13.53
CA ILE A 900 -18.75 -39.25 -12.66
C ILE A 900 -19.05 -39.75 -11.24
N VAL A 901 -20.21 -39.37 -10.70
CA VAL A 901 -20.67 -39.81 -9.38
C VAL A 901 -20.79 -41.34 -9.32
N ASN A 902 -21.42 -41.96 -10.32
CA ASN A 902 -21.58 -43.41 -10.37
C ASN A 902 -20.25 -44.17 -10.44
N GLN A 903 -19.23 -43.59 -11.07
CA GLN A 903 -17.88 -44.16 -11.14
C GLN A 903 -17.11 -44.03 -9.81
N ALA A 904 -17.23 -42.89 -9.12
CA ALA A 904 -16.48 -42.60 -7.90
C ALA A 904 -17.09 -43.21 -6.63
N MET A 905 -18.42 -43.34 -6.56
CA MET A 905 -19.14 -43.75 -5.36
C MET A 905 -18.76 -45.13 -4.78
N PRO A 906 -18.51 -46.19 -5.59
CA PRO A 906 -18.06 -47.47 -5.06
C PRO A 906 -16.74 -47.37 -4.29
N VAL A 907 -15.78 -46.61 -4.84
CA VAL A 907 -14.44 -46.42 -4.25
C VAL A 907 -14.54 -45.61 -2.96
N LEU A 908 -15.35 -44.55 -2.93
CA LEU A 908 -15.52 -43.73 -1.73
C LEU A 908 -16.17 -44.48 -0.58
N LYS A 909 -17.17 -45.34 -0.87
CA LYS A 909 -17.82 -46.19 0.13
C LYS A 909 -16.85 -47.21 0.72
N GLU A 910 -15.97 -47.77 -0.09
CA GLU A 910 -14.92 -48.71 0.36
C GLU A 910 -13.90 -48.00 1.26
N VAL A 911 -13.39 -46.84 0.84
CA VAL A 911 -12.44 -46.03 1.63
C VAL A 911 -13.05 -45.58 2.96
N PHE A 912 -14.32 -45.17 2.98
CA PHE A 912 -15.01 -44.79 4.22
C PHE A 912 -15.26 -45.99 5.16
N ALA A 913 -15.56 -47.16 4.61
CA ALA A 913 -15.73 -48.37 5.42
C ALA A 913 -14.40 -48.82 6.06
N ASP A 914 -13.28 -48.67 5.36
CA ASP A 914 -11.97 -49.11 5.84
C ASP A 914 -11.27 -48.07 6.74
N ARG A 915 -11.45 -46.76 6.48
CA ARG A 915 -10.67 -45.67 7.09
C ARG A 915 -11.45 -44.39 7.39
N GLY A 916 -12.79 -44.43 7.41
CA GLY A 916 -13.65 -43.24 7.57
C GLY A 916 -13.48 -42.48 8.89
N ASP A 917 -12.95 -43.12 9.94
CA ASP A 917 -12.67 -42.49 11.23
C ASP A 917 -11.32 -41.72 11.26
N VAL A 918 -10.46 -41.91 10.24
CA VAL A 918 -9.10 -41.34 10.19
C VAL A 918 -8.94 -40.32 9.06
N ILE A 919 -9.67 -40.47 7.95
CA ILE A 919 -9.51 -39.64 6.74
C ILE A 919 -10.72 -38.72 6.55
N GLU A 920 -10.53 -37.41 6.68
CA GLU A 920 -11.59 -36.41 6.44
C GLU A 920 -11.70 -35.98 4.97
N GLN A 921 -10.55 -35.88 4.26
CA GLN A 921 -10.50 -35.45 2.86
C GLN A 921 -9.78 -36.48 1.98
N ILE A 922 -10.35 -36.72 0.79
CA ILE A 922 -9.79 -37.57 -0.25
C ILE A 922 -9.47 -36.74 -1.50
N VAL A 923 -8.36 -37.03 -2.16
CA VAL A 923 -8.00 -36.37 -3.42
C VAL A 923 -8.49 -37.20 -4.60
N VAL A 924 -9.37 -36.62 -5.42
CA VAL A 924 -9.85 -37.22 -6.66
C VAL A 924 -9.13 -36.56 -7.84
N PRO A 925 -8.37 -37.32 -8.65
CA PRO A 925 -7.72 -36.78 -9.84
C PRO A 925 -8.73 -36.60 -10.98
N PHE A 926 -8.71 -35.44 -11.63
CA PHE A 926 -9.46 -35.15 -12.85
C PHE A 926 -8.50 -34.76 -13.98
N THR A 927 -8.88 -35.12 -15.21
CA THR A 927 -8.15 -34.73 -16.42
C THR A 927 -9.08 -34.51 -17.60
N ASP A 928 -8.74 -33.52 -18.43
CA ASP A 928 -9.34 -33.28 -19.76
C ASP A 928 -8.52 -33.91 -20.90
N GLY A 929 -7.48 -34.69 -20.56
CA GLY A 929 -6.52 -35.27 -21.49
C GLY A 929 -5.24 -34.44 -21.69
N MET A 930 -5.21 -33.18 -21.25
CA MET A 930 -4.03 -32.32 -21.33
C MET A 930 -3.56 -31.84 -19.96
N ARG A 931 -4.48 -31.34 -19.12
CA ARG A 931 -4.19 -30.87 -17.76
C ARG A 931 -4.66 -31.93 -16.76
N HIS A 932 -3.92 -32.04 -15.66
CA HIS A 932 -4.25 -32.90 -14.52
C HIS A 932 -4.48 -32.04 -13.29
N ILE A 933 -5.64 -32.17 -12.66
CA ILE A 933 -6.00 -31.39 -11.47
C ILE A 933 -6.41 -32.35 -10.36
N GLN A 934 -5.86 -32.12 -9.17
CA GLN A 934 -6.16 -32.86 -7.97
C GLN A 934 -7.23 -32.11 -7.19
N VAL A 935 -8.39 -32.73 -7.01
CA VAL A 935 -9.55 -32.11 -6.35
C VAL A 935 -9.70 -32.70 -4.95
N PRO A 936 -9.55 -31.93 -3.87
CA PRO A 936 -9.86 -32.38 -2.53
C PRO A 936 -11.37 -32.44 -2.34
N VAL A 937 -11.87 -33.56 -1.83
CA VAL A 937 -13.29 -33.83 -1.57
C VAL A 937 -13.47 -34.26 -0.12
N GLU A 938 -14.43 -33.67 0.58
CA GLU A 938 -14.81 -34.11 1.93
C GLU A 938 -15.54 -35.46 1.88
N LEU A 939 -14.94 -36.51 2.44
CA LEU A 939 -15.41 -37.89 2.30
C LEU A 939 -16.81 -38.09 2.90
N LYS A 940 -17.05 -37.51 4.09
CA LYS A 940 -18.32 -37.63 4.81
C LYS A 940 -19.47 -36.94 4.09
N LYS A 941 -19.28 -35.69 3.67
CA LYS A 941 -20.27 -34.94 2.87
C LYS A 941 -20.56 -35.61 1.54
N ALA A 942 -19.55 -36.16 0.88
CA ALA A 942 -19.73 -36.89 -0.38
C ALA A 942 -20.63 -38.12 -0.21
N ILE A 943 -20.55 -38.84 0.90
CA ILE A 943 -21.41 -40.00 1.15
C ILE A 943 -22.82 -39.57 1.54
N ASP A 944 -22.95 -38.60 2.45
CA ASP A 944 -24.25 -38.09 2.93
C ASP A 944 -25.08 -37.48 1.78
N ASN A 945 -24.42 -36.81 0.82
CA ASN A 945 -25.05 -36.18 -0.34
C ASN A 945 -25.10 -37.07 -1.59
N ASN A 946 -24.96 -38.40 -1.46
CA ASN A 946 -24.99 -39.35 -2.59
C ASN A 946 -24.02 -39.00 -3.74
N GLY A 947 -22.85 -38.46 -3.42
CA GLY A 947 -21.77 -38.15 -4.35
C GLY A 947 -21.82 -36.77 -5.01
N ARG A 948 -22.86 -35.96 -4.77
CA ARG A 948 -22.96 -34.60 -5.34
C ARG A 948 -21.81 -33.67 -4.95
N GLU A 949 -21.22 -33.88 -3.78
CA GLU A 949 -20.06 -33.10 -3.32
C GLU A 949 -18.84 -33.26 -4.24
N ILE A 950 -18.72 -34.40 -4.93
CA ILE A 950 -17.61 -34.67 -5.86
C ILE A 950 -17.70 -33.70 -7.05
N THR A 951 -18.88 -33.59 -7.66
CA THR A 951 -19.12 -32.67 -8.77
C THR A 951 -18.94 -31.22 -8.30
N LYS A 952 -19.51 -30.86 -7.14
CA LYS A 952 -19.38 -29.50 -6.61
C LYS A 952 -17.91 -29.14 -6.33
N ALA A 953 -17.13 -30.03 -5.70
CA ALA A 953 -15.71 -29.80 -5.44
C ALA A 953 -14.89 -29.72 -6.73
N PHE A 954 -15.24 -30.54 -7.74
CA PHE A 954 -14.67 -30.47 -9.08
C PHE A 954 -14.91 -29.08 -9.70
N GLU A 955 -16.16 -28.63 -9.75
CA GLU A 955 -16.55 -27.31 -10.28
C GLU A 955 -15.82 -26.17 -9.56
N LYS A 956 -15.83 -26.15 -8.22
CA LYS A 956 -15.15 -25.13 -7.41
C LYS A 956 -13.67 -25.04 -7.75
N THR A 957 -12.97 -26.18 -7.77
CA THR A 957 -11.51 -26.23 -7.93
C THR A 957 -11.10 -25.78 -9.33
N ILE A 958 -11.83 -26.23 -10.36
CA ILE A 958 -11.54 -25.88 -11.76
C ILE A 958 -11.80 -24.39 -12.01
N ILE A 959 -12.95 -23.88 -11.58
CA ILE A 959 -13.31 -22.47 -11.77
C ILE A 959 -12.29 -21.58 -11.06
N LEU A 960 -11.93 -21.90 -9.82
CA LEU A 960 -10.96 -21.12 -9.05
C LEU A 960 -9.57 -21.10 -9.72
N ALA A 961 -9.07 -22.26 -10.16
CA ALA A 961 -7.75 -22.39 -10.78
C ALA A 961 -7.65 -21.65 -12.12
N LEU A 962 -8.67 -21.79 -12.99
CA LEU A 962 -8.67 -21.15 -14.30
C LEU A 962 -8.85 -19.63 -14.20
N ILE A 963 -9.71 -19.16 -13.29
CA ILE A 963 -9.82 -17.73 -13.01
C ILE A 963 -8.49 -17.17 -12.52
N ASP A 964 -7.79 -17.89 -11.61
CA ASP A 964 -6.49 -17.44 -11.10
C ASP A 964 -5.44 -17.26 -12.20
N ASP A 965 -5.34 -18.23 -13.10
CA ASP A 965 -4.31 -18.21 -14.13
C ASP A 965 -4.57 -17.12 -15.19
N SER A 966 -5.81 -16.99 -15.67
CA SER A 966 -6.16 -15.91 -16.59
C SER A 966 -6.11 -14.53 -15.95
N TRP A 967 -6.48 -14.41 -14.66
CA TRP A 967 -6.41 -13.13 -13.95
C TRP A 967 -4.97 -12.65 -13.76
N LYS A 968 -4.03 -13.55 -13.44
CA LYS A 968 -2.60 -13.19 -13.35
C LYS A 968 -2.05 -12.68 -14.68
N GLU A 969 -2.43 -13.32 -15.78
CA GLU A 969 -2.03 -12.90 -17.12
C GLU A 969 -2.62 -11.52 -17.46
N HIS A 970 -3.92 -11.32 -17.22
CA HIS A 970 -4.57 -10.02 -17.40
C HIS A 970 -3.92 -8.91 -16.56
N LEU A 971 -3.51 -9.19 -15.32
CA LEU A 971 -2.78 -8.20 -14.51
C LEU A 971 -1.46 -7.76 -15.15
N ARG A 972 -0.76 -8.66 -15.85
CA ARG A 972 0.46 -8.33 -16.61
C ARG A 972 0.13 -7.43 -17.79
N GLU A 973 -0.85 -7.81 -18.61
CA GLU A 973 -1.29 -7.01 -19.76
C GLU A 973 -1.74 -5.61 -19.33
N MET A 974 -2.40 -5.50 -18.16
CA MET A 974 -2.84 -4.22 -17.59
C MET A 974 -1.68 -3.32 -17.13
N ASP A 975 -0.61 -3.90 -16.60
CA ASP A 975 0.61 -3.16 -16.24
C ASP A 975 1.32 -2.64 -17.50
N GLU A 976 1.43 -3.45 -18.55
CA GLU A 976 1.99 -3.05 -19.86
C GLU A 976 1.14 -1.94 -20.52
N LEU A 977 -0.18 -2.10 -20.51
CA LEU A 977 -1.12 -1.12 -21.05
C LEU A 977 -0.98 0.25 -20.38
N LYS A 978 -0.82 0.26 -19.06
CA LYS A 978 -0.67 1.51 -18.29
C LYS A 978 0.55 2.32 -18.75
N GLN A 979 1.60 1.63 -19.20
CA GLN A 979 2.83 2.25 -19.72
C GLN A 979 2.65 2.70 -21.17
N SER A 980 2.15 1.83 -22.04
CA SER A 980 2.00 2.11 -23.47
C SER A 980 1.12 3.33 -23.74
N VAL A 981 0.05 3.50 -22.94
CA VAL A 981 -0.92 4.58 -23.08
C VAL A 981 -0.33 5.96 -22.73
N GLN A 982 0.83 6.04 -22.05
CA GLN A 982 1.53 7.32 -21.87
C GLN A 982 2.02 7.91 -23.20
N ASN A 983 2.29 7.07 -24.20
CA ASN A 983 2.70 7.53 -25.53
C ASN A 983 1.53 8.19 -26.29
N ALA A 984 0.28 7.96 -25.90
CA ALA A 984 -0.87 8.61 -26.52
C ALA A 984 -0.93 10.13 -26.28
N VAL A 985 -0.15 10.66 -25.33
CA VAL A 985 0.02 12.10 -25.13
C VAL A 985 0.56 12.78 -26.40
N TYR A 986 1.40 12.09 -27.18
CA TYR A 986 1.93 12.60 -28.45
C TYR A 986 0.84 12.79 -29.52
N GLU A 987 -0.28 12.06 -29.42
CA GLU A 987 -1.45 12.18 -30.31
C GLU A 987 -2.50 13.19 -29.83
N GLN A 988 -2.23 13.96 -28.76
CA GLN A 988 -3.16 14.91 -28.14
C GLN A 988 -4.49 14.29 -27.65
N LYS A 989 -4.51 12.99 -27.35
CA LYS A 989 -5.63 12.31 -26.70
C LYS A 989 -5.38 12.20 -25.19
N ASP A 990 -6.46 12.04 -24.41
CA ASP A 990 -6.33 11.80 -22.97
C ASP A 990 -5.93 10.33 -22.71
N PRO A 991 -4.74 10.06 -22.14
CA PRO A 991 -4.28 8.72 -21.80
C PRO A 991 -5.31 7.93 -20.97
N LEU A 992 -5.99 8.58 -20.02
CA LEU A 992 -6.91 7.87 -19.13
C LEU A 992 -8.12 7.31 -19.89
N ILE A 993 -8.60 8.01 -20.92
CA ILE A 993 -9.74 7.57 -21.73
C ILE A 993 -9.36 6.34 -22.56
N ILE A 994 -8.18 6.38 -23.19
CA ILE A 994 -7.66 5.26 -23.98
C ILE A 994 -7.45 4.05 -23.06
N TYR A 995 -6.81 4.25 -21.92
CA TYR A 995 -6.63 3.20 -20.91
C TYR A 995 -7.96 2.56 -20.53
N LYS A 996 -9.01 3.35 -20.25
CA LYS A 996 -10.35 2.82 -19.92
C LYS A 996 -10.94 1.96 -21.03
N MET A 997 -10.82 2.38 -22.28
CA MET A 997 -11.36 1.64 -23.43
C MET A 997 -10.60 0.35 -23.67
N GLU A 998 -9.27 0.42 -23.73
CA GLU A 998 -8.41 -0.74 -23.97
C GLU A 998 -8.47 -1.73 -22.81
N ALA A 999 -8.43 -1.26 -21.56
CA ALA A 999 -8.59 -2.09 -20.37
C ALA A 999 -9.93 -2.84 -20.33
N PHE A 1000 -11.01 -2.19 -20.76
CA PHE A 1000 -12.33 -2.84 -20.84
C PHE A 1000 -12.34 -3.94 -21.90
N ASN A 1001 -11.73 -3.71 -23.05
CA ASN A 1001 -11.63 -4.70 -24.12
C ASN A 1001 -10.77 -5.90 -23.72
N LEU A 1002 -9.61 -5.67 -23.08
CA LEU A 1002 -8.76 -6.73 -22.53
C LEU A 1002 -9.55 -7.56 -21.50
N PHE A 1003 -10.23 -6.90 -20.57
CA PHE A 1003 -11.02 -7.60 -19.56
C PHE A 1003 -12.17 -8.42 -20.14
N LYS A 1004 -12.88 -7.87 -21.15
CA LYS A 1004 -13.93 -8.61 -21.87
C LYS A 1004 -13.34 -9.83 -22.59
N GLY A 1005 -12.19 -9.68 -23.25
CA GLY A 1005 -11.46 -10.77 -23.90
C GLY A 1005 -11.08 -11.86 -22.90
N MET A 1006 -10.47 -11.47 -21.78
CA MET A 1006 -10.10 -12.38 -20.70
C MET A 1006 -11.31 -13.15 -20.15
N LEU A 1007 -12.45 -12.48 -19.91
CA LEU A 1007 -13.68 -13.17 -19.45
C LEU A 1007 -14.18 -14.21 -20.46
N SER A 1008 -14.19 -13.91 -21.76
CA SER A 1008 -14.59 -14.87 -22.80
C SER A 1008 -13.64 -16.07 -22.83
N VAL A 1009 -12.32 -15.83 -22.72
CA VAL A 1009 -11.30 -16.89 -22.62
C VAL A 1009 -11.53 -17.77 -21.39
N VAL A 1010 -11.72 -17.17 -20.20
CA VAL A 1010 -11.99 -17.88 -18.95
C VAL A 1010 -13.25 -18.73 -19.07
N ASN A 1011 -14.35 -18.16 -19.52
CA ASN A 1011 -15.62 -18.86 -19.67
C ASN A 1011 -15.45 -20.09 -20.59
N LYS A 1012 -14.76 -19.90 -21.72
CA LYS A 1012 -14.49 -20.98 -22.69
C LYS A 1012 -13.58 -22.07 -22.12
N GLU A 1013 -12.51 -21.71 -21.43
CA GLU A 1013 -11.61 -22.70 -20.80
C GLU A 1013 -12.33 -23.48 -19.69
N VAL A 1014 -13.07 -22.79 -18.81
CA VAL A 1014 -13.85 -23.40 -17.74
C VAL A 1014 -14.86 -24.38 -18.31
N VAL A 1015 -15.70 -23.92 -19.24
CA VAL A 1015 -16.70 -24.78 -19.90
C VAL A 1015 -16.01 -25.95 -20.60
N SER A 1016 -14.96 -25.72 -21.38
CA SER A 1016 -14.28 -26.81 -22.06
C SER A 1016 -13.73 -27.86 -21.11
N PHE A 1017 -13.14 -27.43 -19.99
CA PHE A 1017 -12.61 -28.34 -18.99
C PHE A 1017 -13.73 -29.09 -18.25
N LEU A 1018 -14.80 -28.42 -17.84
CA LEU A 1018 -15.92 -29.06 -17.16
C LEU A 1018 -16.61 -30.10 -18.04
N PHE A 1019 -16.74 -29.85 -19.35
CA PHE A 1019 -17.38 -30.75 -20.29
C PHE A 1019 -16.48 -31.90 -20.78
N LYS A 1020 -15.16 -31.73 -20.82
CA LYS A 1020 -14.21 -32.82 -21.17
C LYS A 1020 -13.69 -33.61 -19.97
N GLY A 1021 -13.56 -32.95 -18.83
CA GLY A 1021 -12.89 -33.46 -17.64
C GLY A 1021 -13.56 -34.70 -17.06
N GLY A 1022 -12.79 -35.74 -16.77
CA GLY A 1022 -13.29 -36.95 -16.14
C GLY A 1022 -12.27 -37.56 -15.20
N ILE A 1023 -12.68 -38.60 -14.46
CA ILE A 1023 -11.78 -39.39 -13.63
C ILE A 1023 -11.00 -40.33 -14.56
N PRO A 1024 -9.66 -40.26 -14.59
CA PRO A 1024 -8.87 -41.10 -15.48
C PRO A 1024 -9.09 -42.59 -15.15
N ILE A 1025 -9.41 -43.38 -16.17
CA ILE A 1025 -9.52 -44.83 -16.06
C ILE A 1025 -8.09 -45.41 -16.14
N GLN A 1026 -7.40 -45.59 -15.02
CA GLN A 1026 -6.09 -46.25 -15.00
C GLN A 1026 -6.20 -47.76 -14.75
N GLN A 1027 -5.40 -48.53 -15.50
CA GLN A 1027 -5.28 -49.99 -15.46
C GLN A 1027 -4.33 -50.52 -14.36
N GLU A 1028 -3.73 -49.66 -13.53
CA GLU A 1028 -2.95 -50.06 -12.36
C GLU A 1028 -3.27 -49.17 -11.15
N PRO A 1029 -3.35 -49.74 -9.93
CA PRO A 1029 -3.73 -48.99 -8.73
C PRO A 1029 -2.54 -48.17 -8.22
N GLU A 1030 -2.40 -46.93 -8.68
CA GLU A 1030 -1.74 -45.93 -7.83
C GLU A 1030 -2.61 -45.73 -6.59
N GLN A 1031 -2.08 -46.11 -5.44
CA GLN A 1031 -2.75 -46.05 -4.14
C GLN A 1031 -3.43 -44.69 -3.96
N VAL A 1032 -4.73 -44.69 -3.67
CA VAL A 1032 -5.49 -43.52 -3.16
C VAL A 1032 -4.65 -42.88 -2.06
N ARG A 1033 -4.09 -41.70 -2.32
CA ARG A 1033 -3.25 -40.98 -1.36
C ARG A 1033 -4.13 -40.08 -0.50
N GLU A 1034 -3.85 -40.11 0.80
CA GLU A 1034 -4.35 -39.13 1.75
C GLU A 1034 -3.99 -37.72 1.28
N ALA A 1035 -4.91 -36.77 1.43
CA ALA A 1035 -4.64 -35.36 1.14
C ALA A 1035 -3.53 -34.88 2.10
N VAL A 1036 -2.29 -34.77 1.60
CA VAL A 1036 -1.23 -34.10 2.35
C VAL A 1036 -1.64 -32.63 2.46
N ALA A 1037 -1.60 -32.08 3.68
CA ALA A 1037 -1.91 -30.68 3.94
C ALA A 1037 -1.30 -29.79 2.84
N PRO A 1038 -2.07 -28.82 2.29
CA PRO A 1038 -1.61 -28.00 1.17
C PRO A 1038 -0.22 -27.44 1.51
N LYS A 1039 0.75 -27.66 0.61
CA LYS A 1039 2.07 -27.05 0.79
C LYS A 1039 1.84 -25.55 0.98
N PRO A 1040 2.49 -24.92 1.98
CA PRO A 1040 2.43 -23.47 2.10
C PRO A 1040 2.81 -22.87 0.76
N LEU A 1041 2.06 -21.84 0.32
CA LEU A 1041 2.38 -21.07 -0.88
C LEU A 1041 3.90 -20.86 -0.93
N PRO A 1042 4.57 -21.03 -2.09
CA PRO A 1042 5.99 -20.69 -2.21
C PRO A 1042 6.18 -19.29 -1.64
N LYS A 1043 7.26 -19.03 -0.89
CA LYS A 1043 7.49 -17.74 -0.20
C LYS A 1043 7.25 -16.58 -1.18
N LEU A 1044 6.03 -16.04 -1.17
CA LEU A 1044 5.62 -14.94 -2.02
C LEU A 1044 6.40 -13.73 -1.51
N GLN A 1045 7.02 -12.99 -2.43
CA GLN A 1045 7.64 -11.73 -2.06
C GLN A 1045 6.50 -10.72 -1.89
N THR A 1046 5.94 -10.69 -0.69
CA THR A 1046 5.24 -9.51 -0.22
C THR A 1046 6.25 -8.38 -0.13
N THR A 1047 5.75 -7.16 -0.18
CA THR A 1047 6.56 -5.95 -0.01
C THR A 1047 7.12 -5.79 1.41
N LYS A 1048 7.34 -6.89 2.15
CA LYS A 1048 7.89 -6.99 3.50
C LYS A 1048 8.40 -8.43 3.74
N GLN A 1049 9.59 -8.59 4.32
CA GLN A 1049 10.05 -9.83 4.95
C GLN A 1049 10.32 -9.55 6.45
N GLU A 1050 10.01 -10.55 7.29
CA GLU A 1050 10.01 -10.49 8.75
C GLU A 1050 11.43 -10.41 9.35
N TYR A 1051 11.65 -9.49 10.30
CA TYR A 1051 12.76 -9.59 11.25
C TYR A 1051 12.32 -10.50 12.40
N GLY A 1052 13.02 -11.62 12.57
CA GLY A 1052 12.92 -12.43 13.78
C GLY A 1052 13.67 -11.75 14.93
N ASP A 1053 12.98 -11.58 16.05
CA ASP A 1053 13.57 -11.11 17.31
C ASP A 1053 14.69 -12.06 17.77
N GLN A 1054 15.90 -11.52 17.89
CA GLN A 1054 16.93 -12.12 18.74
C GLN A 1054 16.67 -11.72 20.19
N HIS A 1055 15.77 -12.43 20.85
CA HIS A 1055 15.76 -12.47 22.30
C HIS A 1055 16.35 -13.79 22.78
N SER A 1056 17.47 -13.65 23.49
CA SER A 1056 18.08 -14.67 24.32
C SER A 1056 17.16 -15.02 25.48
N ASP A 1057 16.64 -16.25 25.53
CA ASP A 1057 16.28 -16.88 26.80
C ASP A 1057 16.61 -18.38 26.75
N LEU A 1058 17.45 -18.77 27.70
CA LEU A 1058 17.72 -20.15 28.09
C LEU A 1058 16.55 -20.64 28.95
N ASP A 1059 15.81 -21.67 28.50
CA ASP A 1059 15.71 -22.97 29.20
C ASP A 1059 14.60 -23.89 28.63
N LEU A 1060 15.05 -25.06 28.16
CA LEU A 1060 14.51 -26.42 28.31
C LEU A 1060 12.97 -26.65 28.35
N VAL A 1061 12.36 -27.03 27.21
CA VAL A 1061 11.42 -28.18 27.10
C VAL A 1061 11.43 -28.80 25.69
N GLY A 1062 11.89 -30.04 25.58
CA GLY A 1062 11.38 -31.12 24.71
C GLY A 1062 11.36 -30.95 23.17
N ASP A 1063 12.49 -31.21 22.52
CA ASP A 1063 12.60 -31.36 21.06
C ASP A 1063 12.03 -32.71 20.58
N THR A 1064 10.95 -32.71 19.80
CA THR A 1064 10.39 -33.89 19.10
C THR A 1064 10.45 -33.72 17.58
N ARG A 1065 11.58 -33.26 17.02
CA ARG A 1065 11.83 -33.33 15.58
C ARG A 1065 12.92 -34.36 15.27
N GLU A 1066 12.58 -35.35 14.45
CA GLU A 1066 13.55 -36.29 13.89
C GLU A 1066 14.62 -35.55 13.07
N PRO A 1067 15.92 -35.89 13.25
CA PRO A 1067 16.99 -35.28 12.46
C PRO A 1067 16.98 -35.84 11.03
N GLN A 1068 16.71 -34.98 10.04
CA GLN A 1068 17.03 -35.29 8.65
C GLN A 1068 18.56 -35.36 8.47
N PRO A 1069 19.12 -36.38 7.79
CA PRO A 1069 20.55 -36.46 7.56
C PRO A 1069 21.01 -35.41 6.54
N LEU A 1070 21.88 -34.51 6.98
CA LEU A 1070 22.63 -33.59 6.13
C LEU A 1070 23.49 -34.38 5.14
N GLN A 1071 23.31 -34.14 3.84
CA GLN A 1071 24.26 -34.60 2.83
C GLN A 1071 25.62 -33.89 3.03
N PRO A 1072 26.76 -34.61 3.06
CA PRO A 1072 28.05 -33.98 3.27
C PRO A 1072 28.49 -33.20 2.03
N ILE A 1073 28.83 -31.92 2.25
CA ILE A 1073 29.54 -31.05 1.31
C ILE A 1073 30.87 -31.72 0.91
N ARG A 1074 30.99 -32.15 -0.35
CA ARG A 1074 32.27 -32.61 -0.91
C ARG A 1074 33.20 -31.41 -1.06
N LYS A 1075 34.13 -31.27 -0.11
CA LYS A 1075 35.28 -30.36 -0.20
C LYS A 1075 36.26 -30.95 -1.22
N GLU A 1076 36.51 -30.27 -2.32
CA GLU A 1076 37.55 -30.68 -3.28
C GLU A 1076 38.91 -30.78 -2.57
N ALA A 1077 39.65 -31.87 -2.84
CA ALA A 1077 40.88 -32.20 -2.14
C ALA A 1077 42.00 -31.19 -2.47
N THR A 1078 42.44 -30.44 -1.46
CA THR A 1078 43.62 -29.58 -1.57
C THR A 1078 44.89 -30.44 -1.55
N VAL A 1079 45.77 -30.26 -2.54
CA VAL A 1079 47.01 -31.05 -2.69
C VAL A 1079 47.92 -30.86 -1.48
N GLY A 1080 48.35 -31.96 -0.86
CA GLY A 1080 49.16 -31.93 0.35
C GLY A 1080 50.58 -31.39 0.08
N ARG A 1081 51.16 -30.66 1.04
CA ARG A 1081 52.51 -30.04 0.92
C ARG A 1081 53.62 -30.99 0.44
N ASN A 1082 53.53 -32.28 0.74
CA ASN A 1082 54.53 -33.29 0.36
C ASN A 1082 54.15 -34.14 -0.86
N GLU A 1083 52.99 -33.90 -1.47
CA GLU A 1083 52.52 -34.58 -2.68
C GLU A 1083 53.14 -33.96 -3.94
N PRO A 1084 53.20 -34.69 -5.07
CA PRO A 1084 53.67 -34.15 -6.33
C PRO A 1084 52.85 -32.93 -6.74
N CYS A 1085 53.53 -31.86 -7.16
CA CYS A 1085 52.87 -30.64 -7.57
C CYS A 1085 52.06 -30.91 -8.86
N PRO A 1086 50.78 -30.50 -8.93
CA PRO A 1086 49.89 -30.81 -10.07
C PRO A 1086 50.31 -30.13 -11.38
N CYS A 1087 51.29 -29.22 -11.36
CA CYS A 1087 51.88 -28.61 -12.56
C CYS A 1087 52.77 -29.56 -13.38
N GLY A 1088 52.95 -30.82 -12.95
CA GLY A 1088 53.75 -31.82 -13.68
C GLY A 1088 55.26 -31.65 -13.55
N SER A 1089 55.75 -30.77 -12.67
CA SER A 1089 57.19 -30.49 -12.51
C SER A 1089 58.01 -31.60 -11.86
N GLY A 1090 57.38 -32.69 -11.40
CA GLY A 1090 58.01 -33.80 -10.68
C GLY A 1090 58.49 -33.47 -9.26
N LYS A 1091 58.35 -32.23 -8.80
CA LYS A 1091 58.70 -31.78 -7.43
C LYS A 1091 57.50 -31.86 -6.49
N LYS A 1092 57.75 -31.98 -5.18
CA LYS A 1092 56.70 -31.88 -4.13
C LYS A 1092 56.11 -30.46 -4.11
N PHE A 1093 54.81 -30.32 -3.81
CA PHE A 1093 54.07 -29.05 -3.85
C PHE A 1093 54.77 -27.92 -3.06
N LYS A 1094 55.27 -28.21 -1.85
CA LYS A 1094 56.01 -27.25 -1.02
C LYS A 1094 57.31 -26.69 -1.64
N ASN A 1095 57.88 -27.40 -2.62
CA ASN A 1095 59.12 -27.00 -3.31
C ASN A 1095 58.82 -26.46 -4.73
N CYS A 1096 57.55 -26.21 -5.04
CA CYS A 1096 57.09 -25.65 -6.30
C CYS A 1096 56.05 -24.55 -6.01
N HIS A 1097 54.76 -24.76 -6.35
CA HIS A 1097 53.73 -23.74 -6.15
C HIS A 1097 53.44 -23.41 -4.68
N GLY A 1098 53.78 -24.31 -3.75
CA GLY A 1098 53.71 -24.07 -2.30
C GLY A 1098 55.00 -23.50 -1.70
N ALA A 1099 56.00 -23.10 -2.50
CA ALA A 1099 57.25 -22.54 -1.98
C ALA A 1099 57.11 -21.06 -1.55
N ASN A 1100 56.10 -20.37 -2.07
CA ASN A 1100 55.78 -18.96 -1.74
C ASN A 1100 54.39 -18.80 -1.11
N ALA A 1101 53.80 -19.90 -0.59
CA ALA A 1101 52.48 -19.94 0.02
C ALA A 1101 52.53 -20.24 1.52
#